data_AF-A0A4Z2J4M4-F1
#
_entry.id   AF-A0A4Z2J4M4-F1
#
_cell.length_a   1.000
_cell.length_b   1.000
_cell.length_c   1.000
_cell.angle_alpha   90.00
_cell.angle_beta   90.00
_cell.angle_gamma   90.00
#
_symmetry.space_group_name_H-M   'P 1'
#
loop_
_entity.id
_entity.type
_entity.pdbx_description
1 polymer ?
#
loop_
_entity_poly.entity_id
_entity_poly.type
_entity_poly.pdbx_seq_one_letter_code
_entity_poly.pdbx_strand_id
1 'polypeptide(L)'
;MISLAISPAIPNLVETLEGTPDLRYIWSTFKQLLQGKVLYTPDTPAIRLIVKEALLANPVVSVVLDRSINNTGWTSELLANFLYNGLPEDRPAGMPPYDWRNAYNATSEIMKLLSKFLGCLELDKFEAAPTESHLVSRAQELLKNDTFWAAIVFENLQSNSSRPSPYVKYKIRMDIENAERTSKVKDRQIMVCLLLISFWSPGARDNAFNDLRYIWGGFAYLQDMMDHGIIRALTPKTQPLGVFAQQMPYPCFVDDAFIQSVGGILPMFLVLAFMYTVCMNIKDLVLEKELRLKEVLRVVGVQNGPLWFLRFLASSLPLYMTLAWIYSVAMIIKGIVAEKEAKLKETVRIMGLRGSIYWLSWAVSSLLPLAFSALLLCLILKYGKVLQYSDPSVIFVFLLVFCLATITQCFFISVFFSKANLAAACGGLIYFVLYLPHLLCYAWRDVMAFQAKVVVSLLSCVAFGYGCENFAKFEEQGIGIHWYNIHKSPEEGQRYTFIVSILMMLFDAVFYWVLTWSILTGMFPPTSGTALINGYDILTDMDSIRKYLGMCPQHNVLFDNLTVEEHIYFYARLKGRSRAEVTIEMDQMIKDVGLPHKRKDLAKNLSGGMQRKLSVAIAFVGGSKVVILDEPTAGVDPYARRGIWELLLKYKQGRTIILSTHHMDEADILGDRIAIISHGKMRCCGSSLFLKKRFGSGYYLTLVRDGTEKMTAQRSGIIHQQTKQEEDCPSRSSSPDDGIGSQSWDNSDPSALRPAGMTALDQVVQRHVPKAVFLESIGQEITYILPYSGARDGTFALLFQGLDLAMADLGLTSYGISDTTLEEVQ
;
A
#
# COMPACT_ATOMS: atom_id res chain seq x y z
N MET A 1 -61.29 -28.87 6.20
CA MET A 1 -60.95 -29.67 5.00
C MET A 1 -61.11 -28.81 3.75
N ILE A 2 -60.06 -28.10 3.35
CA ILE A 2 -59.51 -28.09 1.98
C ILE A 2 -58.00 -28.02 2.23
N SER A 3 -57.34 -29.18 2.27
CA SER A 3 -55.88 -29.24 2.26
C SER A 3 -55.46 -28.93 0.84
N LEU A 4 -55.18 -27.66 0.54
CA LEU A 4 -54.53 -27.30 -0.72
C LEU A 4 -53.14 -27.93 -0.70
N ALA A 5 -53.01 -29.05 -1.41
CA ALA A 5 -51.73 -29.68 -1.68
C ALA A 5 -50.79 -28.62 -2.27
N ILE A 6 -49.70 -28.35 -1.55
CA ILE A 6 -48.64 -27.44 -1.97
C ILE A 6 -48.15 -27.94 -3.33
N SER A 7 -48.46 -27.20 -4.39
CA SER A 7 -47.95 -27.48 -5.74
C SER A 7 -46.41 -27.45 -5.69
N PRO A 8 -45.70 -28.39 -6.34
CA PRO A 8 -44.22 -28.47 -6.33
C PRO A 8 -43.51 -27.22 -6.90
N ALA A 9 -44.26 -26.26 -7.44
CA ALA A 9 -43.74 -24.98 -7.93
C ALA A 9 -43.48 -23.94 -6.82
N ILE A 10 -43.99 -24.14 -5.60
CA ILE A 10 -43.88 -23.17 -4.50
C ILE A 10 -42.47 -23.18 -3.86
N PRO A 11 -41.87 -24.34 -3.54
CA PRO A 11 -40.49 -24.40 -3.02
C PRO A 11 -39.48 -23.86 -4.04
N ASN A 12 -39.64 -24.21 -5.33
CA ASN A 12 -38.74 -23.75 -6.40
C ASN A 12 -38.73 -22.22 -6.57
N LEU A 13 -39.87 -21.53 -6.38
CA LEU A 13 -39.91 -20.07 -6.46
C LEU A 13 -39.15 -19.42 -5.29
N VAL A 14 -39.32 -19.96 -4.07
CA VAL A 14 -38.62 -19.49 -2.86
C VAL A 14 -37.12 -19.71 -3.00
N GLU A 15 -36.72 -20.89 -3.47
CA GLU A 15 -35.32 -21.25 -3.70
C GLU A 15 -34.68 -20.37 -4.79
N THR A 16 -35.42 -20.05 -5.85
CA THR A 16 -34.96 -19.13 -6.90
C THR A 16 -34.78 -17.69 -6.38
N LEU A 17 -35.70 -17.22 -5.52
CA LEU A 17 -35.62 -15.90 -4.88
C LEU A 17 -34.47 -15.82 -3.85
N GLU A 18 -34.17 -16.90 -3.14
CA GLU A 18 -33.01 -16.98 -2.23
C GLU A 18 -31.68 -17.09 -2.98
N GLY A 19 -31.66 -17.79 -4.12
CA GLY A 19 -30.47 -17.99 -4.95
C GLY A 19 -30.06 -16.79 -5.80
N THR A 20 -30.96 -15.83 -6.03
CA THR A 20 -30.68 -14.63 -6.83
C THR A 20 -30.06 -13.54 -5.94
N PRO A 21 -28.78 -13.14 -6.15
CA PRO A 21 -28.02 -12.31 -5.20
C PRO A 21 -28.66 -10.94 -4.92
N ASP A 22 -29.18 -10.26 -5.94
CA ASP A 22 -29.80 -8.94 -5.79
C ASP A 22 -31.18 -9.00 -5.11
N LEU A 23 -31.91 -10.10 -5.29
CA LEU A 23 -33.23 -10.30 -4.69
C LEU A 23 -33.15 -10.89 -3.29
N ARG A 24 -32.02 -11.51 -2.91
CA ARG A 24 -31.83 -12.12 -1.59
C ARG A 24 -32.07 -11.11 -0.46
N TYR A 25 -31.65 -9.86 -0.64
CA TYR A 25 -31.87 -8.78 0.33
C TYR A 25 -33.37 -8.48 0.51
N ILE A 26 -34.06 -8.26 -0.60
CA ILE A 26 -35.49 -7.97 -0.63
C ILE A 26 -36.27 -9.16 -0.05
N TRP A 27 -35.93 -10.37 -0.50
CA TRP A 27 -36.54 -11.61 -0.03
C TRP A 27 -36.35 -11.82 1.46
N SER A 28 -35.16 -11.56 2.03
CA SER A 28 -34.94 -11.70 3.49
C SER A 28 -35.88 -10.81 4.33
N THR A 29 -36.21 -9.63 3.81
CA THR A 29 -37.16 -8.69 4.46
C THR A 29 -38.61 -9.16 4.31
N PHE A 30 -38.98 -9.64 3.12
CA PHE A 30 -40.35 -10.08 2.83
C PHE A 30 -40.66 -11.50 3.32
N LYS A 31 -39.67 -12.37 3.46
CA LYS A 31 -39.82 -13.78 3.89
C LYS A 31 -40.59 -13.87 5.20
N GLN A 32 -40.16 -13.10 6.19
CA GLN A 32 -40.81 -13.05 7.50
C GLN A 32 -42.25 -12.51 7.42
N LEU A 33 -42.48 -11.53 6.54
CA LEU A 33 -43.82 -11.00 6.32
C LEU A 33 -44.73 -11.98 5.56
N LEU A 34 -44.23 -12.80 4.64
CA LEU A 34 -45.09 -13.64 3.77
C LEU A 34 -45.33 -15.05 4.32
N GLN A 35 -44.35 -15.62 5.03
CA GLN A 35 -44.38 -17.01 5.52
C GLN A 35 -44.34 -17.13 7.05
N GLY A 36 -44.05 -16.03 7.76
CA GLY A 36 -43.81 -16.05 9.19
C GLY A 36 -45.07 -16.06 10.05
N LYS A 37 -45.09 -16.90 11.08
CA LYS A 37 -46.11 -16.97 12.13
C LYS A 37 -45.71 -16.21 13.38
N VAL A 38 -46.69 -15.55 13.98
CA VAL A 38 -46.60 -14.79 15.23
C VAL A 38 -47.37 -15.52 16.32
N LEU A 39 -46.68 -15.99 17.35
CA LEU A 39 -47.32 -16.60 18.52
C LEU A 39 -47.70 -15.55 19.56
N TYR A 40 -48.78 -15.74 20.31
CA TYR A 40 -49.08 -14.85 21.44
C TYR A 40 -49.63 -15.57 22.68
N THR A 41 -49.38 -15.02 23.87
CA THR A 41 -49.85 -15.58 25.15
C THR A 41 -50.06 -14.46 26.20
N PRO A 42 -51.00 -14.59 27.15
CA PRO A 42 -52.00 -15.65 27.30
C PRO A 42 -53.21 -15.51 26.36
N ASP A 43 -53.88 -16.63 26.08
CA ASP A 43 -55.10 -16.66 25.26
C ASP A 43 -56.31 -16.13 26.06
N THR A 44 -56.53 -14.81 26.02
CA THR A 44 -57.61 -14.12 26.73
C THR A 44 -58.48 -13.30 25.78
N PRO A 45 -59.76 -13.06 26.10
CA PRO A 45 -60.65 -12.27 25.23
C PRO A 45 -60.15 -10.83 25.02
N ALA A 46 -59.50 -10.22 26.02
CA ALA A 46 -58.88 -8.90 25.89
C ALA A 46 -57.71 -8.91 24.89
N ILE A 47 -56.88 -9.95 24.89
CA ILE A 47 -55.73 -10.06 23.97
C ILE A 47 -56.20 -10.41 22.56
N ARG A 48 -57.23 -11.26 22.41
CA ARG A 48 -57.86 -11.52 21.10
C ARG A 48 -58.42 -10.25 20.47
N LEU A 49 -58.96 -9.34 21.27
CA LEU A 49 -59.41 -8.02 20.80
C LEU A 49 -58.22 -7.17 20.29
N ILE A 50 -57.13 -7.09 21.06
CA ILE A 50 -55.91 -6.35 20.65
C ILE A 50 -55.36 -6.89 19.32
N VAL A 51 -55.22 -8.22 19.21
CA VAL A 51 -54.71 -8.88 18.00
C VAL A 51 -55.64 -8.66 16.81
N LYS A 52 -56.96 -8.69 17.02
CA LYS A 52 -57.95 -8.38 15.99
C LYS A 52 -57.83 -6.94 15.50
N GLU A 53 -57.68 -5.97 16.40
CA GLU A 53 -57.52 -4.56 16.05
C GLU A 53 -56.17 -4.27 15.35
N ALA A 54 -55.12 -5.02 15.71
CA ALA A 54 -53.82 -4.97 15.05
C ALA A 54 -53.88 -5.52 13.61
N LEU A 55 -54.65 -6.59 13.38
CA LEU A 55 -54.87 -7.17 12.04
C LEU A 55 -55.62 -6.23 11.09
N LEU A 56 -56.63 -5.52 11.61
CA LEU A 56 -57.43 -4.56 10.85
C LEU A 56 -56.68 -3.25 10.52
N ALA A 57 -55.43 -3.09 10.97
CA ALA A 57 -54.61 -1.91 10.72
C ALA A 57 -53.84 -1.92 9.39
N ASN A 58 -53.88 -3.00 8.59
CA ASN A 58 -53.08 -3.12 7.36
C ASN A 58 -53.71 -2.37 6.16
N PRO A 59 -53.21 -1.18 5.74
CA PRO A 59 -53.92 -0.28 4.82
C PRO A 59 -53.45 -0.38 3.35
N VAL A 60 -52.54 -1.30 3.01
CA VAL A 60 -51.81 -1.28 1.72
C VAL A 60 -52.71 -1.60 0.51
N VAL A 61 -53.82 -2.33 0.70
CA VAL A 61 -54.69 -2.74 -0.42
C VAL A 61 -55.82 -1.73 -0.70
N SER A 62 -56.29 -0.98 0.31
CA SER A 62 -57.45 -0.08 0.14
C SER A 62 -57.11 1.24 -0.56
N VAL A 63 -55.88 1.73 -0.43
CA VAL A 63 -55.45 3.02 -1.02
C VAL A 63 -55.08 2.90 -2.51
N VAL A 64 -54.65 1.72 -2.95
CA VAL A 64 -54.32 1.45 -4.37
C VAL A 64 -55.59 1.27 -5.22
N LEU A 65 -56.68 0.77 -4.62
CA LEU A 65 -57.96 0.59 -5.32
C LEU A 65 -58.68 1.91 -5.65
N ASP A 66 -58.54 2.95 -4.82
CA ASP A 66 -59.28 4.21 -4.99
C ASP A 66 -58.68 5.17 -6.03
N ARG A 67 -57.42 4.95 -6.46
CA ARG A 67 -56.73 5.80 -7.44
C ARG A 67 -56.80 5.30 -8.89
N SER A 68 -57.19 4.03 -9.10
CA SER A 68 -57.09 3.39 -10.42
C SER A 68 -58.36 3.50 -11.29
N ILE A 69 -59.44 4.13 -10.81
CA ILE A 69 -60.69 4.28 -11.57
C ILE A 69 -61.06 5.75 -11.62
N ASN A 70 -60.30 6.53 -12.40
CA ASN A 70 -60.80 7.77 -12.97
C ASN A 70 -60.10 8.00 -14.32
N ASN A 71 -60.91 8.09 -15.38
CA ASN A 71 -60.57 8.40 -16.77
C ASN A 71 -59.87 7.30 -17.60
N THR A 72 -60.61 6.27 -18.02
CA THR A 72 -60.20 5.47 -19.19
C THR A 72 -61.00 5.88 -20.43
N GLY A 73 -60.32 6.48 -21.41
CA GLY A 73 -60.89 6.95 -22.68
C GLY A 73 -61.01 5.85 -23.73
N TRP A 74 -62.10 5.07 -23.68
CA TRP A 74 -62.45 4.11 -24.72
C TRP A 74 -63.30 4.77 -25.82
N THR A 75 -62.93 4.60 -27.10
CA THR A 75 -63.74 5.02 -28.26
C THR A 75 -64.60 3.85 -28.78
N SER A 76 -65.75 4.15 -29.39
CA SER A 76 -66.73 3.14 -29.83
C SER A 76 -66.21 2.13 -30.85
N GLU A 77 -65.24 2.53 -31.69
CA GLU A 77 -64.63 1.65 -32.71
C GLU A 77 -63.66 0.62 -32.10
N LEU A 78 -62.92 1.01 -31.04
CA LEU A 78 -62.08 0.09 -30.27
C LEU A 78 -62.91 -0.89 -29.45
N LEU A 79 -64.07 -0.44 -28.94
CA LEU A 79 -65.02 -1.30 -28.22
C LEU A 79 -65.66 -2.34 -29.15
N ALA A 80 -65.97 -1.95 -30.39
CA ALA A 80 -66.51 -2.86 -31.40
C ALA A 80 -65.48 -3.90 -31.86
N ASN A 81 -64.21 -3.52 -32.04
CA ASN A 81 -63.13 -4.47 -32.36
C ASN A 81 -62.89 -5.46 -31.21
N PHE A 82 -62.88 -4.97 -29.97
CA PHE A 82 -62.68 -5.78 -28.77
C PHE A 82 -63.79 -6.84 -28.56
N LEU A 83 -65.02 -6.53 -28.99
CA LEU A 83 -66.21 -7.40 -28.88
C LEU A 83 -66.49 -8.24 -30.16
N TYR A 84 -65.67 -8.14 -31.19
CA TYR A 84 -65.86 -8.87 -32.45
C TYR A 84 -65.71 -10.39 -32.25
N ASN A 85 -66.68 -11.18 -32.73
CA ASN A 85 -66.76 -12.64 -32.52
C ASN A 85 -66.71 -13.47 -33.82
N GLY A 86 -66.45 -12.84 -34.98
CA GLY A 86 -66.38 -13.48 -36.31
C GLY A 86 -65.04 -14.15 -36.61
N LEU A 87 -64.91 -14.70 -37.83
CA LEU A 87 -63.65 -15.26 -38.33
C LEU A 87 -62.60 -14.13 -38.53
N PRO A 88 -61.29 -14.37 -38.26
CA PRO A 88 -60.27 -13.33 -38.33
C PRO A 88 -60.15 -12.63 -39.69
N GLU A 89 -60.56 -13.30 -40.77
CA GLU A 89 -60.50 -12.83 -42.16
C GLU A 89 -61.56 -11.77 -42.49
N ASP A 90 -62.64 -11.66 -41.70
CA ASP A 90 -63.75 -10.73 -41.90
C ASP A 90 -63.61 -9.42 -41.09
N ARG A 91 -62.45 -9.19 -40.47
CA ARG A 91 -62.18 -7.96 -39.70
C ARG A 91 -61.84 -6.80 -40.64
N PRO A 92 -62.38 -5.58 -40.44
CA PRO A 92 -62.01 -4.42 -41.23
C PRO A 92 -60.49 -4.20 -41.22
N ALA A 93 -59.91 -4.02 -42.41
CA ALA A 93 -58.47 -3.90 -42.61
C ALA A 93 -57.89 -2.73 -41.80
N GLY A 94 -56.88 -3.00 -40.96
CA GLY A 94 -56.16 -2.00 -40.16
C GLY A 94 -56.42 -2.01 -38.64
N MET A 95 -57.29 -2.89 -38.12
CA MET A 95 -57.52 -3.03 -36.67
C MET A 95 -56.63 -4.12 -36.01
N PRO A 96 -56.14 -3.92 -34.76
CA PRO A 96 -55.26 -4.87 -34.09
C PRO A 96 -55.97 -6.20 -33.75
N PRO A 97 -55.28 -7.35 -33.83
CA PRO A 97 -55.79 -8.68 -33.49
C PRO A 97 -55.80 -8.92 -31.97
N TYR A 98 -56.41 -8.01 -31.20
CA TYR A 98 -56.47 -8.09 -29.74
C TYR A 98 -57.92 -8.01 -29.25
N ASP A 99 -58.46 -9.17 -28.90
CA ASP A 99 -59.88 -9.34 -28.60
C ASP A 99 -60.11 -9.57 -27.11
N TRP A 100 -61.37 -9.53 -26.67
CA TRP A 100 -61.73 -9.90 -25.30
C TRP A 100 -61.20 -11.28 -24.90
N ARG A 101 -61.00 -12.21 -25.84
CA ARG A 101 -60.41 -13.54 -25.60
C ARG A 101 -58.94 -13.46 -25.21
N ASN A 102 -58.16 -12.56 -25.79
CA ASN A 102 -56.75 -12.35 -25.44
C ASN A 102 -56.66 -11.67 -24.08
N ALA A 103 -57.52 -10.67 -23.82
CA ALA A 103 -57.62 -10.05 -22.51
C ALA A 103 -58.11 -11.05 -21.45
N TYR A 104 -59.08 -11.91 -21.76
CA TYR A 104 -59.56 -12.98 -20.89
C TYR A 104 -58.48 -14.02 -20.63
N ASN A 105 -57.74 -14.46 -21.64
CA ASN A 105 -56.63 -15.41 -21.46
C ASN A 105 -55.51 -14.80 -20.63
N ALA A 106 -55.09 -13.56 -20.92
CA ALA A 106 -54.07 -12.85 -20.15
C ALA A 106 -54.51 -12.58 -18.71
N THR A 107 -55.74 -12.10 -18.50
CA THR A 107 -56.30 -11.92 -17.15
C THR A 107 -56.50 -13.26 -16.45
N SER A 108 -56.85 -14.34 -17.15
CA SER A 108 -56.93 -15.67 -16.56
C SER A 108 -55.54 -16.19 -16.15
N GLU A 109 -54.50 -15.96 -16.96
CA GLU A 109 -53.13 -16.35 -16.63
C GLU A 109 -52.57 -15.50 -15.48
N ILE A 110 -52.81 -14.19 -15.49
CA ILE A 110 -52.50 -13.31 -14.36
C ILE A 110 -53.26 -13.76 -13.12
N MET A 111 -54.55 -14.10 -13.21
CA MET A 111 -55.36 -14.55 -12.09
C MET A 111 -54.94 -15.94 -11.60
N LYS A 112 -54.49 -16.83 -12.49
CA LYS A 112 -53.87 -18.12 -12.13
C LYS A 112 -52.53 -17.91 -11.42
N LEU A 113 -51.68 -17.01 -11.91
CA LEU A 113 -50.40 -16.68 -11.26
C LEU A 113 -50.62 -15.97 -9.91
N LEU A 114 -51.56 -15.03 -9.85
CA LEU A 114 -51.95 -14.32 -8.64
C LEU A 114 -52.60 -15.26 -7.64
N SER A 115 -53.51 -16.15 -8.05
CA SER A 115 -54.11 -17.15 -7.14
C SER A 115 -53.07 -18.16 -6.65
N LYS A 116 -52.11 -18.55 -7.50
CA LYS A 116 -50.98 -19.39 -7.10
C LYS A 116 -50.08 -18.68 -6.09
N PHE A 117 -49.80 -17.38 -6.29
CA PHE A 117 -49.02 -16.56 -5.37
C PHE A 117 -49.75 -16.27 -4.05
N LEU A 118 -51.05 -15.91 -4.11
CA LEU A 118 -51.90 -15.72 -2.93
C LEU A 118 -52.09 -17.02 -2.15
N GLY A 119 -52.10 -18.16 -2.83
CA GLY A 119 -52.05 -19.48 -2.21
C GLY A 119 -50.76 -19.76 -1.45
N CYS A 120 -49.67 -19.03 -1.72
CA CYS A 120 -48.43 -19.08 -0.95
C CYS A 120 -48.46 -18.20 0.31
N LEU A 121 -49.43 -17.30 0.46
CA LEU A 121 -49.52 -16.40 1.61
C LEU A 121 -50.35 -17.02 2.72
N GLU A 122 -49.71 -17.30 3.85
CA GLU A 122 -50.45 -17.67 5.05
C GLU A 122 -50.99 -16.39 5.71
N LEU A 123 -52.27 -16.10 5.45
CA LEU A 123 -52.93 -14.89 5.96
C LEU A 123 -53.31 -15.02 7.45
N ASP A 124 -53.43 -16.24 7.97
CA ASP A 124 -53.67 -16.51 9.39
C ASP A 124 -52.35 -16.57 10.17
N LYS A 125 -51.79 -15.40 10.46
CA LYS A 125 -50.44 -15.27 11.03
C LYS A 125 -50.38 -15.41 12.54
N PHE A 126 -51.49 -15.25 13.26
CA PHE A 126 -51.49 -15.16 14.72
C PHE A 126 -52.01 -16.44 15.37
N GLU A 127 -51.15 -17.16 16.09
CA GLU A 127 -51.50 -18.39 16.79
C GLU A 127 -51.44 -18.17 18.31
N ALA A 128 -52.55 -18.47 19.00
CA ALA A 128 -52.66 -18.31 20.44
C ALA A 128 -52.03 -19.48 21.20
N ALA A 129 -51.32 -19.18 22.28
CA ALA A 129 -50.76 -20.18 23.18
C ALA A 129 -51.24 -19.93 24.63
N PRO A 130 -51.66 -20.98 25.37
CA PRO A 130 -52.24 -20.82 26.69
C PRO A 130 -51.23 -20.38 27.75
N THR A 131 -49.96 -20.79 27.60
CA THR A 131 -48.87 -20.47 28.55
C THR A 131 -47.59 -20.10 27.81
N GLU A 132 -46.71 -19.38 28.49
CA GLU A 132 -45.40 -18.99 27.95
C GLU A 132 -44.51 -20.20 27.62
N SER A 133 -44.54 -21.26 28.43
CA SER A 133 -43.76 -22.48 28.18
C SER A 133 -44.21 -23.20 26.92
N HIS A 134 -45.52 -23.30 26.69
CA HIS A 134 -46.08 -23.89 25.47
C HIS A 134 -45.77 -23.02 24.24
N LEU A 135 -45.78 -21.70 24.41
CA LEU A 135 -45.38 -20.77 23.37
C LEU A 135 -43.91 -20.96 22.96
N VAL A 136 -43.00 -21.19 23.92
CA VAL A 136 -41.57 -21.40 23.62
C VAL A 136 -41.33 -22.73 22.94
N SER A 137 -41.97 -23.83 23.37
CA SER A 137 -41.83 -25.12 22.70
C SER A 137 -42.37 -25.06 21.27
N ARG A 138 -43.51 -24.41 21.06
CA ARG A 138 -44.09 -24.21 19.73
C ARG A 138 -43.24 -23.31 18.85
N ALA A 139 -42.66 -22.26 19.41
CA ALA A 139 -41.72 -21.38 18.70
C ALA A 139 -40.50 -22.15 18.19
N GLN A 140 -39.95 -23.06 18.99
CA GLN A 140 -38.80 -23.89 18.57
C GLN A 140 -39.14 -24.85 17.42
N GLU A 141 -40.36 -25.41 17.40
CA GLU A 141 -40.83 -26.22 16.27
C GLU A 141 -40.96 -25.39 14.99
N LEU A 142 -41.56 -24.20 15.09
CA LEU A 142 -41.73 -23.30 13.95
C LEU A 142 -40.38 -22.76 13.45
N LEU A 143 -39.42 -22.55 14.35
CA LEU A 143 -38.06 -22.12 14.00
C LEU A 143 -37.32 -23.20 13.21
N LYS A 144 -37.47 -24.48 13.58
CA LYS A 144 -36.91 -25.59 12.80
C LYS A 144 -37.50 -25.69 11.38
N ASN A 145 -38.71 -25.20 11.20
CA ASN A 145 -39.41 -25.16 9.92
C ASN A 145 -39.27 -23.81 9.20
N ASP A 146 -38.40 -22.90 9.66
CA ASP A 146 -38.19 -21.55 9.10
C ASP A 146 -39.45 -20.67 8.94
N THR A 147 -40.51 -20.99 9.69
CA THR A 147 -41.82 -20.29 9.63
C THR A 147 -42.09 -19.46 10.88
N PHE A 148 -41.13 -19.36 11.80
CA PHE A 148 -41.26 -18.54 13.00
C PHE A 148 -40.85 -17.09 12.73
N TRP A 149 -41.75 -16.14 13.01
CA TRP A 149 -41.45 -14.71 12.92
C TRP A 149 -41.16 -14.10 14.30
N ALA A 150 -42.12 -14.20 15.21
CA ALA A 150 -42.02 -13.64 16.56
C ALA A 150 -43.00 -14.30 17.53
N ALA A 151 -42.79 -14.07 18.82
CA ALA A 151 -43.72 -14.42 19.86
C ALA A 151 -43.95 -13.26 20.82
N ILE A 152 -45.21 -12.95 21.10
CA ILE A 152 -45.63 -11.82 21.93
C ILE A 152 -46.14 -12.36 23.26
N VAL A 153 -45.53 -11.92 24.35
CA VAL A 153 -45.92 -12.36 25.69
C VAL A 153 -46.37 -11.14 26.49
N PHE A 154 -47.63 -11.16 26.95
CA PHE A 154 -48.19 -10.13 27.81
C PHE A 154 -47.98 -10.51 29.27
N GLU A 155 -47.29 -9.66 30.05
CA GLU A 155 -46.85 -10.02 31.41
C GLU A 155 -47.86 -9.64 32.50
N ASN A 156 -48.63 -8.57 32.30
CA ASN A 156 -49.45 -7.95 33.34
C ASN A 156 -50.97 -8.20 33.16
N LEU A 157 -51.37 -9.24 32.44
CA LEU A 157 -52.78 -9.61 32.24
C LEU A 157 -53.12 -10.94 32.93
N GLN A 158 -54.21 -10.94 33.71
CA GLN A 158 -54.78 -12.14 34.31
C GLN A 158 -55.59 -12.92 33.27
N SER A 159 -55.62 -14.25 33.37
CA SER A 159 -56.16 -15.16 32.34
C SER A 159 -57.65 -14.99 32.00
N ASN A 160 -58.43 -14.25 32.79
CA ASN A 160 -59.89 -14.10 32.61
C ASN A 160 -60.35 -12.66 32.34
N SER A 161 -59.45 -11.71 32.08
CA SER A 161 -59.83 -10.31 31.85
C SER A 161 -60.47 -10.09 30.47
N SER A 162 -61.65 -9.46 30.45
CA SER A 162 -62.38 -9.10 29.22
C SER A 162 -61.99 -7.74 28.63
N ARG A 163 -61.30 -6.90 29.39
CA ARG A 163 -60.78 -5.60 28.96
C ARG A 163 -59.28 -5.49 29.24
N PRO A 164 -58.50 -4.84 28.35
CA PRO A 164 -57.08 -4.63 28.58
C PRO A 164 -56.84 -3.67 29.75
N SER A 165 -55.75 -3.88 30.50
CA SER A 165 -55.34 -3.01 31.60
C SER A 165 -54.93 -1.62 31.06
N PRO A 166 -55.15 -0.52 31.82
CA PRO A 166 -54.70 0.82 31.41
C PRO A 166 -53.19 0.91 31.14
N TYR A 167 -52.41 0.04 31.81
CA TYR A 167 -50.98 -0.14 31.56
C TYR A 167 -50.74 -1.58 31.07
N VAL A 168 -50.39 -1.73 29.80
CA VAL A 168 -50.07 -3.02 29.18
C VAL A 168 -48.56 -3.17 29.07
N LYS A 169 -48.02 -4.25 29.64
CA LYS A 169 -46.61 -4.63 29.47
C LYS A 169 -46.55 -5.90 28.64
N TYR A 170 -45.86 -5.82 27.51
CA TYR A 170 -45.63 -6.95 26.63
C TYR A 170 -44.15 -7.05 26.24
N LYS A 171 -43.69 -8.26 25.93
CA LYS A 171 -42.36 -8.54 25.38
C LYS A 171 -42.50 -9.22 24.03
N ILE A 172 -41.75 -8.74 23.04
CA ILE A 172 -41.61 -9.40 21.74
C ILE A 172 -40.35 -10.27 21.81
N ARG A 173 -40.50 -11.56 21.54
CA ARG A 173 -39.42 -12.55 21.43
C ARG A 173 -39.25 -12.88 19.96
N MET A 174 -38.03 -12.74 19.47
CA MET A 174 -37.67 -13.09 18.09
C MET A 174 -36.40 -13.91 18.13
N ASP A 175 -36.12 -14.59 17.02
CA ASP A 175 -34.85 -15.27 16.86
C ASP A 175 -33.67 -14.27 16.78
N ILE A 176 -32.49 -14.73 17.20
CA ILE A 176 -31.27 -13.93 17.32
C ILE A 176 -30.73 -13.45 15.97
N GLU A 177 -31.11 -14.09 14.87
CA GLU A 177 -30.70 -13.67 13.53
C GLU A 177 -31.52 -12.48 13.03
N ASN A 178 -32.81 -12.44 13.39
CA ASN A 178 -33.77 -11.42 12.95
C ASN A 178 -33.84 -10.18 13.85
N ALA A 179 -33.21 -10.20 15.03
CA ALA A 179 -33.16 -9.07 15.94
C ALA A 179 -31.72 -8.77 16.41
N GLU A 180 -31.44 -7.53 16.80
CA GLU A 180 -30.12 -7.20 17.33
C GLU A 180 -29.90 -7.78 18.73
N ARG A 181 -28.69 -8.27 19.00
CA ARG A 181 -28.34 -8.88 20.30
C ARG A 181 -28.38 -7.82 21.39
N THR A 182 -29.15 -8.08 22.44
CA THR A 182 -29.27 -7.19 23.61
C THR A 182 -27.94 -7.00 24.35
N SER A 183 -27.05 -8.01 24.35
CA SER A 183 -25.69 -7.87 24.88
C SER A 183 -24.89 -6.81 24.12
N LYS A 184 -24.96 -6.80 22.78
CA LYS A 184 -24.25 -5.81 21.94
C LYS A 184 -24.72 -4.38 22.21
N VAL A 185 -26.02 -4.18 22.48
CA VAL A 185 -26.57 -2.87 22.87
C VAL A 185 -26.07 -2.46 24.25
N LYS A 186 -26.07 -3.38 25.22
CA LYS A 186 -25.59 -3.15 26.59
C LYS A 186 -24.07 -2.91 26.63
N ASP A 187 -23.30 -3.68 25.89
CA ASP A 187 -21.83 -3.57 25.80
C ASP A 187 -21.43 -2.24 25.18
N ARG A 188 -22.18 -1.75 24.17
CA ARG A 188 -22.00 -0.40 23.64
C ARG A 188 -22.30 0.68 24.67
N GLN A 189 -23.35 0.53 25.48
CA GLN A 189 -23.69 1.49 26.53
C GLN A 189 -22.68 1.46 27.69
N ILE A 190 -22.16 0.28 28.04
CA ILE A 190 -21.09 0.09 29.03
C ILE A 190 -19.76 0.67 28.52
N MET A 191 -19.42 0.50 27.24
CA MET A 191 -18.27 1.13 26.61
C MET A 191 -18.34 2.66 26.64
N VAL A 192 -19.54 3.23 26.54
CA VAL A 192 -19.77 4.69 26.63
C VAL A 192 -19.68 5.20 28.09
N CYS A 193 -20.05 4.38 29.08
CA CYS A 193 -20.06 4.78 30.50
C CYS A 193 -18.75 4.50 31.26
N LEU A 194 -17.98 3.47 30.88
CA LEU A 194 -16.62 3.30 31.37
C LEU A 194 -15.73 4.31 30.64
N LEU A 195 -14.68 4.82 31.30
CA LEU A 195 -13.64 5.73 30.77
C LEU A 195 -12.82 5.13 29.60
N LEU A 196 -13.44 4.31 28.74
CA LEU A 196 -12.93 3.70 27.53
C LEU A 196 -13.50 4.41 26.29
N ILE A 197 -13.56 5.75 26.35
CA ILE A 197 -13.86 6.61 25.19
C ILE A 197 -12.90 6.31 24.02
N SER A 198 -11.72 5.74 24.30
CA SER A 198 -10.71 5.34 23.32
C SER A 198 -11.10 4.19 22.37
N PHE A 199 -12.18 3.44 22.64
CA PHE A 199 -12.64 2.35 21.76
C PHE A 199 -13.93 2.68 20.99
N TRP A 200 -14.43 3.92 21.09
CA TRP A 200 -15.52 4.36 20.22
C TRP A 200 -14.95 4.71 18.84
N SER A 201 -15.20 3.85 17.85
CA SER A 201 -14.88 4.13 16.46
C SER A 201 -15.97 5.02 15.85
N PRO A 202 -15.63 6.19 15.28
CA PRO A 202 -16.59 6.99 14.52
C PRO A 202 -17.06 6.18 13.30
N GLY A 203 -18.38 6.15 13.06
CA GLY A 203 -18.95 5.39 11.96
C GLY A 203 -20.47 5.57 11.84
N ALA A 204 -20.94 5.75 10.60
CA ALA A 204 -22.36 5.69 10.30
C ALA A 204 -22.85 4.23 10.37
N ARG A 205 -24.05 3.99 10.94
CA ARG A 205 -24.70 2.67 10.90
C ARG A 205 -25.45 2.51 9.57
N ASP A 206 -24.69 2.45 8.49
CA ASP A 206 -25.18 2.44 7.11
C ASP A 206 -25.34 1.03 6.52
N ASN A 207 -24.82 0.00 7.17
CA ASN A 207 -24.95 -1.37 6.70
C ASN A 207 -26.38 -1.91 6.93
N ALA A 208 -27.15 -2.00 5.85
CA ALA A 208 -28.55 -2.42 5.89
C ALA A 208 -28.76 -3.86 6.42
N PHE A 209 -27.82 -4.77 6.24
CA PHE A 209 -27.97 -6.16 6.71
C PHE A 209 -27.58 -6.31 8.19
N ASN A 210 -26.43 -5.75 8.56
CA ASN A 210 -25.88 -5.96 9.90
C ASN A 210 -26.43 -5.01 10.96
N ASP A 211 -26.73 -3.77 10.59
CA ASP A 211 -27.13 -2.72 11.54
C ASP A 211 -28.63 -2.44 11.56
N LEU A 212 -29.37 -2.69 10.48
CA LEU A 212 -30.83 -2.44 10.40
C LEU A 212 -31.69 -3.69 10.69
N ARG A 213 -31.21 -4.61 11.55
CA ARG A 213 -31.90 -5.87 11.88
C ARG A 213 -33.31 -5.67 12.43
N TYR A 214 -33.53 -4.65 13.26
CA TYR A 214 -34.87 -4.34 13.77
C TYR A 214 -35.87 -3.93 12.68
N ILE A 215 -35.40 -3.43 11.53
CA ILE A 215 -36.22 -3.05 10.40
C ILE A 215 -36.44 -4.26 9.49
N TRP A 216 -35.39 -4.87 8.95
CA TRP A 216 -35.55 -5.97 7.99
C TRP A 216 -36.08 -7.25 8.63
N GLY A 217 -35.74 -7.55 9.90
CA GLY A 217 -36.31 -8.66 10.66
C GLY A 217 -37.75 -8.41 11.13
N GLY A 218 -38.24 -7.17 10.99
CA GLY A 218 -39.62 -6.79 11.20
C GLY A 218 -40.07 -6.59 12.65
N PHE A 219 -39.12 -6.49 13.60
CA PHE A 219 -39.42 -6.15 14.99
C PHE A 219 -40.15 -4.79 15.10
N ALA A 220 -39.65 -3.77 14.41
CA ALA A 220 -40.25 -2.43 14.46
C ALA A 220 -41.67 -2.41 13.86
N TYR A 221 -41.92 -3.20 12.82
CA TYR A 221 -43.26 -3.35 12.22
C TYR A 221 -44.23 -4.05 13.18
N LEU A 222 -43.79 -5.14 13.82
CA LEU A 222 -44.60 -5.84 14.82
C LEU A 222 -44.88 -4.96 16.04
N GLN A 223 -43.89 -4.20 16.48
CA GLN A 223 -44.05 -3.24 17.57
C GLN A 223 -45.10 -2.18 17.21
N ASP A 224 -44.97 -1.55 16.03
CA ASP A 224 -45.91 -0.52 15.57
C ASP A 224 -47.34 -1.09 15.43
N MET A 225 -47.49 -2.28 14.85
CA MET A 225 -48.79 -2.96 14.74
C MET A 225 -49.42 -3.26 16.09
N MET A 226 -48.64 -3.75 17.06
CA MET A 226 -49.13 -4.08 18.39
C MET A 226 -49.45 -2.82 19.20
N ASP A 227 -48.60 -1.80 19.15
CA ASP A 227 -48.84 -0.52 19.82
C ASP A 227 -50.13 0.12 19.30
N HIS A 228 -50.34 0.14 17.97
CA HIS A 228 -51.59 0.61 17.38
C HIS A 228 -52.79 -0.26 17.79
N GLY A 229 -52.65 -1.58 17.83
CA GLY A 229 -53.71 -2.50 18.31
C GLY A 229 -54.09 -2.24 19.76
N ILE A 230 -53.11 -2.01 20.64
CA ILE A 230 -53.30 -1.68 22.05
C ILE A 230 -53.96 -0.31 22.20
N ILE A 231 -53.47 0.71 21.47
CA ILE A 231 -54.02 2.07 21.50
C ILE A 231 -55.49 2.06 21.06
N ARG A 232 -55.84 1.34 19.99
CA ARG A 232 -57.22 1.17 19.51
C ARG A 232 -58.10 0.39 20.48
N ALA A 233 -57.56 -0.64 21.13
CA ALA A 233 -58.30 -1.42 22.12
C ALA A 233 -58.57 -0.62 23.41
N LEU A 234 -57.68 0.30 23.79
CA LEU A 234 -57.81 1.15 24.98
C LEU A 234 -58.53 2.47 24.71
N THR A 235 -58.47 3.00 23.49
CA THR A 235 -58.97 4.33 23.14
C THR A 235 -60.03 4.24 22.03
N PRO A 236 -61.20 4.88 22.17
CA PRO A 236 -62.26 4.86 21.15
C PRO A 236 -61.97 5.74 19.91
N LYS A 237 -60.77 6.32 19.79
CA LYS A 237 -60.38 7.20 18.68
C LYS A 237 -59.44 6.47 17.73
N THR A 238 -59.79 6.40 16.46
CA THR A 238 -58.91 5.96 15.38
C THR A 238 -57.99 7.12 14.97
N GLN A 239 -56.75 7.15 15.45
CA GLN A 239 -55.76 8.07 14.90
C GLN A 239 -55.10 7.46 13.65
N PRO A 240 -55.00 8.20 12.54
CA PRO A 240 -54.35 7.75 11.31
C PRO A 240 -52.87 8.18 11.23
N LEU A 241 -52.17 8.27 12.35
CA LEU A 241 -50.77 8.74 12.37
C LEU A 241 -49.84 7.58 12.01
N GLY A 242 -49.41 7.51 10.76
CA GLY A 242 -48.30 6.64 10.36
C GLY A 242 -46.99 7.12 10.98
N VAL A 243 -46.25 6.23 11.63
CA VAL A 243 -44.93 6.52 12.19
C VAL A 243 -43.87 6.24 11.13
N PHE A 244 -43.04 7.24 10.81
CA PHE A 244 -41.89 7.08 9.91
C PHE A 244 -40.60 7.08 10.72
N ALA A 245 -39.72 6.11 10.45
CA ALA A 245 -38.39 6.04 11.03
C ALA A 245 -37.36 6.63 10.04
N GLN A 246 -36.63 7.66 10.48
CA GLN A 246 -35.57 8.31 9.69
C GLN A 246 -34.25 8.25 10.45
N GLN A 247 -33.19 7.75 9.81
CA GLN A 247 -31.83 7.84 10.35
C GLN A 247 -31.33 9.29 10.29
N MET A 248 -30.66 9.75 11.35
CA MET A 248 -29.99 11.05 11.35
C MET A 248 -28.76 11.01 10.42
N PRO A 249 -28.51 12.06 9.61
CA PRO A 249 -27.33 12.10 8.76
C PRO A 249 -26.05 12.17 9.61
N TYR A 250 -25.06 11.34 9.29
CA TYR A 250 -23.76 11.33 9.97
C TYR A 250 -22.76 12.23 9.22
N PRO A 251 -21.93 13.04 9.91
CA PRO A 251 -20.93 13.88 9.26
C PRO A 251 -19.87 13.03 8.55
N CYS A 252 -19.22 13.60 7.52
CA CYS A 252 -18.12 12.93 6.83
C CYS A 252 -16.99 12.57 7.81
N PHE A 253 -16.54 11.32 7.80
CA PHE A 253 -15.44 10.83 8.64
C PHE A 253 -14.46 9.99 7.81
N VAL A 254 -13.24 9.81 8.34
CA VAL A 254 -12.19 8.98 7.73
C VAL A 254 -11.86 7.86 8.71
N ASP A 255 -11.86 6.62 8.23
CA ASP A 255 -11.50 5.43 9.02
C ASP A 255 -10.03 5.07 8.77
N ASP A 256 -9.14 5.48 9.69
CA ASP A 256 -7.71 5.13 9.66
C ASP A 256 -7.37 4.23 10.86
N ALA A 257 -7.19 2.95 10.57
CA ALA A 257 -6.89 1.91 11.56
C ALA A 257 -5.56 2.16 12.30
N PHE A 258 -4.59 2.84 11.66
CA PHE A 258 -3.31 3.16 12.28
C PHE A 258 -3.46 4.27 13.32
N ILE A 259 -4.16 5.36 12.97
CA ILE A 259 -4.39 6.49 13.88
C ILE A 259 -5.26 6.06 15.07
N GLN A 260 -6.28 5.22 14.87
CA GLN A 260 -7.10 4.69 15.96
C GLN A 260 -6.27 3.82 16.92
N SER A 261 -5.36 2.99 16.39
CA SER A 261 -4.51 2.13 17.22
C SER A 261 -3.47 2.91 18.03
N VAL A 262 -2.84 3.92 17.43
CA VAL A 262 -1.79 4.71 18.09
C VAL A 262 -2.38 5.79 19.00
N GLY A 263 -3.50 6.41 18.61
CA GLY A 263 -4.12 7.52 19.34
C GLY A 263 -4.63 7.16 20.73
N GLY A 264 -5.11 5.92 20.94
CA GLY A 264 -5.56 5.45 22.26
C GLY A 264 -4.39 5.03 23.18
N ILE A 265 -3.30 4.57 22.59
CA ILE A 265 -2.18 3.96 23.31
C ILE A 265 -1.11 5.00 23.68
N LEU A 266 -0.91 6.02 22.84
CA LEU A 266 0.13 7.02 23.02
C LEU A 266 -0.05 7.89 24.29
N PRO A 267 -1.26 8.39 24.62
CA PRO A 267 -1.50 9.08 25.90
C PRO A 267 -1.33 8.14 27.09
N MET A 268 -1.72 6.87 26.96
CA MET A 268 -1.53 5.87 28.02
C MET A 268 -0.05 5.57 28.27
N PHE A 269 0.78 5.42 27.24
CA PHE A 269 2.23 5.25 27.42
C PHE A 269 2.90 6.49 27.99
N LEU A 270 2.47 7.68 27.56
CA LEU A 270 2.94 8.93 28.14
C LEU A 270 2.56 8.99 29.63
N VAL A 271 1.29 8.76 29.95
CA VAL A 271 0.79 8.77 31.32
C VAL A 271 1.43 7.67 32.15
N LEU A 272 1.67 6.45 31.65
CA LEU A 272 2.40 5.40 32.36
C LEU A 272 3.85 5.79 32.63
N ALA A 273 4.53 6.42 31.65
CA ALA A 273 5.89 6.93 31.82
C ALA A 273 5.95 8.05 32.87
N PHE A 274 4.94 8.92 32.91
CA PHE A 274 4.83 9.98 33.92
C PHE A 274 4.27 9.49 35.26
N MET A 275 3.41 8.48 35.29
CA MET A 275 2.72 7.97 36.49
C MET A 275 3.74 7.45 37.47
N TYR A 276 4.72 6.69 36.98
CA TYR A 276 5.82 6.22 37.79
C TYR A 276 6.63 7.38 38.39
N THR A 277 6.93 8.40 37.58
CA THR A 277 7.63 9.62 38.03
C THR A 277 6.82 10.38 39.09
N VAL A 278 5.51 10.51 38.90
CA VAL A 278 4.58 11.15 39.86
C VAL A 278 4.51 10.35 41.16
N CYS A 279 4.37 9.03 41.10
CA CYS A 279 4.35 8.16 42.29
C CYS A 279 5.66 8.24 43.09
N MET A 280 6.81 8.28 42.42
CA MET A 280 8.10 8.44 43.10
C MET A 280 8.27 9.83 43.72
N ASN A 281 7.86 10.90 43.02
CA ASN A 281 7.84 12.24 43.62
C ASN A 281 6.94 12.31 44.86
N ILE A 282 5.79 11.61 44.85
CA ILE A 282 4.90 11.51 46.02
C ILE A 282 5.58 10.74 47.16
N LYS A 283 6.24 9.61 46.87
CA LYS A 283 7.00 8.85 47.87
C LYS A 283 8.11 9.70 48.50
N ASP A 284 8.89 10.42 47.70
CA ASP A 284 9.97 11.29 48.18
C ASP A 284 9.42 12.47 49.00
N LEU A 285 8.27 13.04 48.62
CA LEU A 285 7.55 14.07 49.38
C LEU A 285 7.03 13.56 50.73
N VAL A 286 6.54 12.31 50.79
CA VAL A 286 6.09 11.67 52.03
C VAL A 286 7.28 11.37 52.95
N LEU A 287 8.37 10.83 52.41
CA LEU A 287 9.59 10.55 53.16
C LEU A 287 10.21 11.83 53.75
N GLU A 288 10.19 12.94 53.00
CA GLU A 288 10.63 14.25 53.51
C GLU A 288 9.76 14.74 54.68
N LYS A 289 8.43 14.54 54.60
CA LYS A 289 7.51 14.90 55.68
C LYS A 289 7.76 14.07 56.94
N GLU A 290 8.02 12.78 56.81
CA GLU A 290 8.31 11.90 57.95
C GLU A 290 9.62 12.26 58.65
N LEU A 291 10.67 12.58 57.89
CA LEU A 291 11.99 12.93 58.43
C LEU A 291 12.11 14.41 58.86
N ARG A 292 11.05 15.22 58.66
CA ARG A 292 11.02 16.67 58.93
C ARG A 292 12.22 17.46 58.36
N LEU A 293 12.83 16.99 57.28
CA LEU A 293 14.02 17.62 56.67
C LEU A 293 13.79 19.10 56.36
N LYS A 294 12.56 19.45 55.96
CA LYS A 294 12.11 20.82 55.69
C LYS A 294 12.27 21.77 56.87
N GLU A 295 12.01 21.32 58.10
CA GLU A 295 12.17 22.14 59.31
C GLU A 295 13.65 22.39 59.60
N VAL A 296 14.48 21.35 59.42
CA VAL A 296 15.93 21.43 59.62
C VAL A 296 16.60 22.35 58.60
N LEU A 297 16.27 22.24 57.31
CA LEU A 297 16.83 23.08 56.23
C LEU A 297 16.40 24.55 56.34
N ARG A 298 15.22 24.81 56.90
CA ARG A 298 14.72 26.19 57.13
C ARG A 298 15.50 26.89 58.24
N VAL A 299 15.99 26.15 59.24
CA VAL A 299 16.87 26.67 60.30
C VAL A 299 18.24 27.07 59.74
N VAL A 300 18.68 26.43 58.65
CA VAL A 300 19.93 26.74 57.93
C VAL A 300 19.76 27.91 56.93
N GLY A 301 18.54 28.43 56.72
CA GLY A 301 18.27 29.62 55.91
C GLY A 301 17.92 29.36 54.44
N VAL A 302 17.63 28.10 54.05
CA VAL A 302 17.29 27.76 52.66
C VAL A 302 15.81 28.07 52.35
N GLN A 303 15.53 28.77 51.24
CA GLN A 303 14.16 29.08 50.81
C GLN A 303 13.43 27.84 50.24
N ASN A 304 12.16 27.68 50.62
CA ASN A 304 11.36 26.49 50.30
C ASN A 304 11.03 26.31 48.82
N GLY A 305 10.77 27.39 48.07
CA GLY A 305 10.34 27.29 46.67
C GLY A 305 11.40 26.68 45.74
N PRO A 306 12.64 27.21 45.73
CA PRO A 306 13.73 26.69 44.90
C PRO A 306 14.09 25.24 45.20
N LEU A 307 14.03 24.81 46.47
CA LEU A 307 14.43 23.46 46.89
C LEU A 307 13.44 22.38 46.40
N TRP A 308 12.13 22.65 46.51
CA TRP A 308 11.08 21.77 45.97
C TRP A 308 11.10 21.71 44.44
N PHE A 309 11.37 22.84 43.79
CA PHE A 309 11.50 22.94 42.34
C PHE A 309 12.73 22.17 41.82
N LEU A 310 13.86 22.26 42.52
CA LEU A 310 15.09 21.52 42.22
C LEU A 310 14.92 20.01 42.36
N ARG A 311 14.24 19.55 43.42
CA ARG A 311 14.01 18.11 43.67
C ARG A 311 13.07 17.47 42.64
N PHE A 312 12.02 18.20 42.26
CA PHE A 312 11.11 17.81 41.18
C PHE A 312 11.83 17.79 39.82
N LEU A 313 12.61 18.83 39.50
CA LEU A 313 13.41 18.87 38.28
C LEU A 313 14.46 17.76 38.24
N ALA A 314 15.22 17.53 39.30
CA ALA A 314 16.25 16.51 39.37
C ALA A 314 15.73 15.10 39.04
N SER A 315 14.54 14.76 39.52
CA SER A 315 13.92 13.44 39.34
C SER A 315 13.32 13.25 37.93
N SER A 316 13.06 14.34 37.20
CA SER A 316 12.37 14.35 35.90
C SER A 316 13.21 14.90 34.75
N LEU A 317 14.40 15.45 35.02
CA LEU A 317 15.30 16.06 34.04
C LEU A 317 15.71 15.08 32.94
N PRO A 318 16.08 13.81 33.22
CA PRO A 318 16.36 12.84 32.16
C PRO A 318 15.19 12.63 31.19
N LEU A 319 13.95 12.72 31.69
CA LEU A 319 12.74 12.56 30.89
C LEU A 319 12.50 13.78 29.98
N TYR A 320 12.60 14.99 30.52
CA TYR A 320 12.43 16.21 29.71
C TYR A 320 13.52 16.35 28.64
N MET A 321 14.73 15.93 28.96
CA MET A 321 15.88 15.94 28.05
C MET A 321 15.75 14.94 26.91
N THR A 322 15.28 13.74 27.22
CA THR A 322 15.03 12.71 26.20
C THR A 322 13.87 13.08 25.30
N LEU A 323 12.82 13.71 25.84
CA LEU A 323 11.72 14.27 25.04
C LEU A 323 12.18 15.44 24.16
N ALA A 324 13.05 16.33 24.65
CA ALA A 324 13.54 17.47 23.87
C ALA A 324 14.32 17.03 22.63
N TRP A 325 15.08 15.94 22.71
CA TRP A 325 15.91 15.44 21.61
C TRP A 325 15.25 14.35 20.76
N ILE A 326 14.02 13.92 21.06
CA ILE A 326 13.32 12.88 20.28
C ILE A 326 13.18 13.27 18.80
N TYR A 327 12.92 14.55 18.53
CA TYR A 327 12.82 15.08 17.17
C TYR A 327 14.16 15.03 16.45
N SER A 328 15.24 15.47 17.12
CA SER A 328 16.60 15.42 16.56
C SER A 328 17.01 13.99 16.23
N VAL A 329 16.73 13.04 17.13
CA VAL A 329 16.97 11.60 16.94
C VAL A 329 16.22 11.07 15.71
N ALA A 330 14.92 11.36 15.61
CA ALA A 330 14.09 10.91 14.49
C ALA A 330 14.60 11.43 13.13
N MET A 331 15.04 12.70 13.08
CA MET A 331 15.56 13.31 11.86
C MET A 331 16.94 12.77 11.47
N ILE A 332 17.83 12.49 12.42
CA ILE A 332 19.13 11.85 12.15
C ILE A 332 18.92 10.45 11.56
N ILE A 333 18.05 9.64 12.18
CA ILE A 333 17.73 8.29 11.69
C ILE A 333 17.10 8.37 10.29
N LYS A 334 16.15 9.28 10.06
CA LYS A 334 15.53 9.49 8.75
C LYS A 334 16.57 9.84 7.68
N GLY A 335 17.49 10.75 7.98
CA GLY A 335 18.53 11.18 7.05
C GLY A 335 19.44 10.02 6.61
N ILE A 336 19.91 9.21 7.56
CA ILE A 336 20.78 8.06 7.26
C ILE A 336 20.03 7.01 6.44
N VAL A 337 18.79 6.70 6.81
CA VAL A 337 17.99 5.69 6.10
C VAL A 337 17.56 6.19 4.72
N ALA A 338 17.32 7.49 4.54
CA ALA A 338 17.05 8.07 3.22
C ALA A 338 18.26 7.94 2.29
N GLU A 339 19.48 8.20 2.77
CA GLU A 339 20.69 7.98 1.96
C GLU A 339 20.93 6.49 1.65
N LYS A 340 20.61 5.60 2.59
CA LYS A 340 20.67 4.15 2.42
C LYS A 340 19.64 3.67 1.38
N GLU A 341 18.41 4.19 1.43
CA GLU A 341 17.34 3.90 0.48
C GLU A 341 17.73 4.33 -0.94
N ALA A 342 18.40 5.48 -1.07
CA ALA A 342 18.92 5.99 -2.33
C ALA A 342 20.24 5.32 -2.81
N LYS A 343 20.82 4.40 -2.01
CA LYS A 343 22.13 3.76 -2.26
C LYS A 343 23.28 4.75 -2.51
N LEU A 344 23.19 5.94 -1.90
CA LEU A 344 24.20 7.00 -2.04
C LEU A 344 25.54 6.56 -1.43
N LYS A 345 25.49 5.85 -0.31
CA LYS A 345 26.67 5.35 0.40
C LYS A 345 27.52 4.41 -0.47
N GLU A 346 26.89 3.48 -1.17
CA GLU A 346 27.55 2.49 -2.03
C GLU A 346 28.25 3.17 -3.20
N THR A 347 27.56 4.10 -3.87
CA THR A 347 28.10 4.85 -5.03
C THR A 347 29.29 5.70 -4.63
N VAL A 348 29.18 6.49 -3.56
CA VAL A 348 30.28 7.35 -3.08
C VAL A 348 31.48 6.52 -2.60
N ARG A 349 31.23 5.32 -2.05
CA ARG A 349 32.30 4.36 -1.69
C ARG A 349 33.00 3.79 -2.92
N ILE A 350 32.26 3.40 -3.96
CA ILE A 350 32.83 2.94 -5.24
C ILE A 350 33.65 4.06 -5.89
N MET A 351 33.22 5.32 -5.73
CA MET A 351 33.93 6.46 -6.26
C MET A 351 35.18 6.89 -5.45
N GLY A 352 35.47 6.28 -4.30
CA GLY A 352 36.74 6.48 -3.59
C GLY A 352 36.64 6.83 -2.11
N LEU A 353 35.43 7.04 -1.57
CA LEU A 353 35.28 7.38 -0.15
C LEU A 353 35.45 6.15 0.74
N ARG A 354 36.30 6.24 1.76
CA ARG A 354 36.35 5.22 2.82
C ARG A 354 35.08 5.27 3.66
N GLY A 355 34.55 4.09 4.02
CA GLY A 355 33.35 4.00 4.85
C GLY A 355 33.47 4.69 6.22
N SER A 356 34.70 4.81 6.75
CA SER A 356 34.97 5.51 8.01
C SER A 356 34.74 7.00 7.91
N ILE A 357 35.08 7.60 6.77
CA ILE A 357 34.89 9.03 6.52
C ILE A 357 33.39 9.34 6.40
N TYR A 358 32.60 8.45 5.80
CA TYR A 358 31.15 8.59 5.72
C TYR A 358 30.50 8.70 7.11
N TRP A 359 30.79 7.74 8.00
CA TRP A 359 30.25 7.76 9.36
C TRP A 359 30.79 8.90 10.21
N LEU A 360 32.07 9.26 10.03
CA LEU A 360 32.66 10.43 10.68
C LEU A 360 31.98 11.72 10.23
N SER A 361 31.66 11.86 8.95
CA SER A 361 30.94 13.02 8.40
C SER A 361 29.56 13.15 9.06
N TRP A 362 28.81 12.05 9.12
CA TRP A 362 27.52 12.00 9.82
C TRP A 362 27.65 12.29 11.32
N ALA A 363 28.70 11.79 11.98
CA ALA A 363 28.95 12.06 13.40
C ALA A 363 29.18 13.54 13.65
N VAL A 364 30.05 14.17 12.85
CA VAL A 364 30.37 15.61 12.98
C VAL A 364 29.16 16.48 12.65
N SER A 365 28.45 16.20 11.54
CA SER A 365 27.28 16.98 11.13
C SER A 365 26.13 16.89 12.14
N SER A 366 25.96 15.72 12.78
CA SER A 366 24.93 15.50 13.80
C SER A 366 25.32 16.06 15.18
N LEU A 367 26.62 16.09 15.49
CA LEU A 367 27.12 16.61 16.77
C LEU A 367 26.95 18.13 16.89
N LEU A 368 27.13 18.88 15.80
CA LEU A 368 27.02 20.35 15.83
C LEU A 368 25.66 20.88 16.33
N PRO A 369 24.49 20.49 15.76
CA PRO A 369 23.20 20.97 16.24
C PRO A 369 22.89 20.49 17.66
N LEU A 370 23.28 19.27 18.02
CA LEU A 370 23.08 18.74 19.37
C LEU A 370 23.98 19.45 20.40
N ALA A 371 25.24 19.72 20.08
CA ALA A 371 26.16 20.47 20.93
C ALA A 371 25.70 21.92 21.13
N PHE A 372 25.17 22.57 20.09
CA PHE A 372 24.55 23.89 20.22
C PHE A 372 23.33 23.85 21.14
N SER A 373 22.45 22.85 21.00
CA SER A 373 21.31 22.68 21.89
C SER A 373 21.72 22.40 23.35
N ALA A 374 22.78 21.62 23.57
CA ALA A 374 23.34 21.33 24.88
C ALA A 374 23.99 22.58 25.51
N LEU A 375 24.66 23.41 24.72
CA LEU A 375 25.21 24.69 25.17
C LEU A 375 24.09 25.63 25.61
N LEU A 376 23.04 25.78 24.78
CA LEU A 376 21.89 26.62 25.09
C LEU A 376 21.21 26.16 26.39
N LEU A 377 21.03 24.86 26.55
CA LEU A 377 20.48 24.30 27.78
C LEU A 377 21.38 24.56 28.99
N CYS A 378 22.71 24.37 28.85
CA CYS A 378 23.64 24.66 29.94
C CYS A 378 23.56 26.13 30.39
N LEU A 379 23.39 27.07 29.44
CA LEU A 379 23.18 28.48 29.74
C LEU A 379 21.84 28.70 30.47
N ILE A 380 20.76 28.06 30.02
CA ILE A 380 19.44 28.13 30.68
C ILE A 380 19.52 27.58 32.11
N LEU A 381 20.19 26.45 32.32
CA LEU A 381 20.31 25.84 33.65
C LEU A 381 21.10 26.71 34.62
N LYS A 382 22.18 27.36 34.16
CA LYS A 382 23.01 28.24 35.02
C LYS A 382 22.37 29.61 35.24
N TYR A 383 21.99 30.32 34.17
CA TYR A 383 21.44 31.68 34.27
C TYR A 383 19.97 31.71 34.70
N GLY A 384 19.23 30.62 34.45
CA GLY A 384 17.86 30.43 34.97
C GLY A 384 17.81 30.15 36.48
N LYS A 385 18.95 30.22 37.19
CA LYS A 385 19.09 29.97 38.63
C LYS A 385 18.58 28.58 39.06
N VAL A 386 18.53 27.63 38.12
CA VAL A 386 18.13 26.24 38.36
C VAL A 386 19.29 25.51 39.03
N LEU A 387 20.50 25.58 38.45
CA LEU A 387 21.72 25.01 39.02
C LEU A 387 22.66 26.15 39.42
N GLN A 388 22.69 26.47 40.71
CA GLN A 388 23.37 27.63 41.26
C GLN A 388 24.83 27.30 41.62
N TYR A 389 25.06 26.16 42.26
CA TYR A 389 26.35 25.79 42.85
C TYR A 389 27.28 25.08 41.86
N SER A 390 26.73 24.25 40.98
CA SER A 390 27.53 23.45 40.02
C SER A 390 28.26 24.26 38.94
N ASP A 391 29.42 23.75 38.50
CA ASP A 391 30.23 24.33 37.42
C ASP A 391 29.59 24.10 36.04
N PRO A 392 29.41 25.16 35.22
CA PRO A 392 28.80 25.02 33.89
C PRO A 392 29.66 24.20 32.91
N SER A 393 30.98 24.18 33.08
CA SER A 393 31.88 23.41 32.21
C SER A 393 31.70 21.91 32.36
N VAL A 394 31.50 21.42 33.59
CA VAL A 394 31.26 19.99 33.88
C VAL A 394 29.91 19.56 33.30
N ILE A 395 28.87 20.39 33.48
CA ILE A 395 27.53 20.14 32.94
C ILE A 395 27.56 20.09 31.41
N PHE A 396 28.25 21.04 30.77
CA PHE A 396 28.39 21.05 29.32
C PHE A 396 29.09 19.79 28.79
N VAL A 397 30.20 19.37 29.41
CA VAL A 397 30.91 18.13 29.02
C VAL A 397 30.03 16.90 29.23
N PHE A 398 29.31 16.82 30.35
CA PHE A 398 28.39 15.73 30.64
C PHE A 398 27.27 15.61 29.58
N LEU A 399 26.64 16.74 29.22
CA LEU A 399 25.62 16.79 28.17
C LEU A 399 26.19 16.46 26.78
N LEU A 400 27.40 16.94 26.47
CA LEU A 400 28.07 16.66 25.21
C LEU A 400 28.36 15.16 25.04
N VAL A 401 28.82 14.48 26.10
CA VAL A 401 29.04 13.04 26.09
C VAL A 401 27.73 12.28 25.89
N PHE A 402 26.63 12.74 26.51
CA PHE A 402 25.32 12.15 26.28
C PHE A 402 24.83 12.36 24.83
N CYS A 403 25.04 13.53 24.25
CA CYS A 403 24.75 13.77 22.83
C CYS A 403 25.55 12.82 21.92
N LEU A 404 26.84 12.60 22.22
CA LEU A 404 27.67 11.64 21.47
C LEU A 404 27.12 10.21 21.57
N ALA A 405 26.80 9.75 22.79
CA ALA A 405 26.20 8.43 23.00
C ALA A 405 24.88 8.29 22.24
N THR A 406 24.02 9.32 22.29
CA THR A 406 22.74 9.35 21.56
C THR A 406 22.94 9.27 20.05
N ILE A 407 23.91 9.97 19.47
CA ILE A 407 24.21 9.91 18.02
C ILE A 407 24.63 8.49 17.62
N THR A 408 25.54 7.87 18.38
CA THR A 408 26.00 6.50 18.08
C THR A 408 24.88 5.46 18.24
N GLN A 409 23.97 5.66 19.20
CA GLN A 409 22.76 4.86 19.33
C GLN A 409 21.80 5.04 18.14
N CYS A 410 21.66 6.28 17.62
CA CYS A 410 20.89 6.54 16.39
C CYS A 410 21.48 5.79 15.20
N PHE A 411 22.81 5.76 15.08
CA PHE A 411 23.49 5.04 14.00
C PHE A 411 23.21 3.53 14.09
N PHE A 412 23.27 2.97 15.29
CA PHE A 412 22.93 1.56 15.51
C PHE A 412 21.47 1.26 15.14
N ILE A 413 20.51 2.09 15.57
CA ILE A 413 19.09 1.91 15.25
C ILE A 413 18.84 2.01 13.72
N SER A 414 19.51 2.95 13.05
CA SER A 414 19.35 3.18 11.60
C SER A 414 19.72 1.95 10.74
N VAL A 415 20.56 1.05 11.25
CA VAL A 415 21.00 -0.16 10.55
C VAL A 415 19.84 -1.08 10.23
N PHE A 416 18.86 -1.20 11.15
CA PHE A 416 17.74 -2.14 11.04
C PHE A 416 16.65 -1.70 10.07
N PHE A 417 16.64 -0.43 9.66
CA PHE A 417 15.62 0.11 8.77
C PHE A 417 16.08 0.17 7.32
N SER A 418 15.14 -0.08 6.41
CA SER A 418 15.32 0.03 4.96
C SER A 418 14.53 1.20 4.34
N LYS A 419 13.54 1.76 5.07
CA LYS A 419 12.63 2.81 4.60
C LYS A 419 12.66 4.04 5.50
N ALA A 420 12.86 5.23 4.92
CA ALA A 420 13.15 6.44 5.67
C ALA A 420 11.97 6.93 6.55
N ASN A 421 10.74 6.95 6.03
CA ASN A 421 9.58 7.45 6.77
C ASN A 421 9.18 6.52 7.92
N LEU A 422 9.30 5.20 7.72
CA LEU A 422 9.11 4.21 8.78
C LEU A 422 10.16 4.39 9.88
N ALA A 423 11.42 4.57 9.50
CA ALA A 423 12.52 4.79 10.44
C ALA A 423 12.35 6.08 11.25
N ALA A 424 11.80 7.15 10.65
CA ALA A 424 11.52 8.40 11.33
C ALA A 424 10.48 8.23 12.46
N ALA A 425 9.37 7.53 12.17
CA ALA A 425 8.30 7.30 13.14
C ALA A 425 8.71 6.29 14.22
N CYS A 426 9.27 5.14 13.82
CA CYS A 426 9.67 4.08 14.74
C CYS A 426 10.95 4.42 15.52
N GLY A 427 11.88 5.17 14.94
CA GLY A 427 13.16 5.51 15.57
C GLY A 427 13.01 6.34 16.84
N GLY A 428 12.11 7.34 16.82
CA GLY A 428 11.78 8.12 18.02
C GLY A 428 11.09 7.27 19.10
N LEU A 429 10.22 6.34 18.71
CA LEU A 429 9.55 5.41 19.63
C LEU A 429 10.55 4.43 20.26
N ILE A 430 11.45 3.84 19.48
CA ILE A 430 12.50 2.94 19.98
C ILE A 430 13.40 3.68 20.97
N TYR A 431 13.79 4.92 20.65
CA TYR A 431 14.56 5.76 21.56
C TYR A 431 13.84 6.01 22.89
N PHE A 432 12.53 6.28 22.84
CA PHE A 432 11.70 6.42 24.05
C PHE A 432 11.59 5.11 24.85
N VAL A 433 11.41 3.97 24.18
CA VAL A 433 11.36 2.66 24.84
C VAL A 433 12.70 2.33 25.51
N LEU A 434 13.82 2.67 24.88
CA LEU A 434 15.16 2.50 25.45
C LEU A 434 15.42 3.41 26.68
N TYR A 435 14.60 4.44 26.89
CA TYR A 435 14.63 5.24 28.13
C TYR A 435 13.88 4.57 29.29
N LEU A 436 12.81 3.81 29.04
CA LEU A 436 11.96 3.22 30.09
C LEU A 436 12.72 2.38 31.15
N PRO A 437 13.77 1.61 30.83
CA PRO A 437 14.56 0.91 31.84
C PRO A 437 15.12 1.82 32.93
N HIS A 438 15.41 3.10 32.64
CA HIS A 438 15.87 4.06 33.64
C HIS A 438 14.81 4.27 34.75
N LEU A 439 13.53 4.39 34.37
CA LEU A 439 12.43 4.55 35.34
C LEU A 439 12.36 3.34 36.29
N LEU A 440 12.48 2.13 35.75
CA LEU A 440 12.49 0.90 36.55
C LEU A 440 13.72 0.81 37.46
N CYS A 441 14.88 1.22 36.96
CA CYS A 441 16.13 1.14 37.71
C CYS A 441 16.26 2.25 38.77
N TYR A 442 15.53 3.35 38.61
CA TYR A 442 15.29 4.33 39.68
C TYR A 442 14.48 3.68 40.82
N ALA A 443 13.49 2.84 40.50
CA ALA A 443 12.62 2.18 41.49
C ALA A 443 13.37 1.28 42.45
N TRP A 444 14.29 0.50 41.90
CA TRP A 444 14.98 -0.56 42.61
C TRP A 444 16.40 -0.14 43.02
N ARG A 445 16.68 1.17 43.04
CA ARG A 445 18.01 1.74 43.33
C ARG A 445 18.61 1.23 44.64
N ASP A 446 17.79 1.15 45.69
CA ASP A 446 18.23 0.83 47.05
C ASP A 446 18.51 -0.67 47.22
N VAL A 447 17.95 -1.50 46.34
CA VAL A 447 18.13 -2.95 46.33
C VAL A 447 19.28 -3.37 45.41
N MET A 448 19.60 -2.58 44.38
CA MET A 448 20.60 -2.94 43.39
C MET A 448 22.04 -2.74 43.86
N ALA A 449 22.82 -3.82 43.78
CA ALA A 449 24.26 -3.80 44.01
C ALA A 449 25.02 -2.98 42.94
N PHE A 450 26.24 -2.56 43.27
CA PHE A 450 27.10 -1.78 42.36
C PHE A 450 27.28 -2.42 40.98
N GLN A 451 27.52 -3.74 40.93
CA GLN A 451 27.70 -4.47 39.68
C GLN A 451 26.44 -4.42 38.80
N ALA A 452 25.25 -4.55 39.41
CA ALA A 452 23.99 -4.44 38.69
C ALA A 452 23.79 -3.02 38.12
N LYS A 453 24.13 -1.97 38.90
CA LYS A 453 24.10 -0.58 38.43
C LYS A 453 25.02 -0.37 37.21
N VAL A 454 26.21 -0.96 37.22
CA VAL A 454 27.14 -0.90 36.07
C VAL A 454 26.57 -1.63 34.85
N VAL A 455 26.04 -2.84 35.00
CA VAL A 455 25.48 -3.62 33.88
C VAL A 455 24.30 -2.90 33.23
N VAL A 456 23.36 -2.37 34.02
CA VAL A 456 22.20 -1.65 33.49
C VAL A 456 22.63 -0.29 32.88
N SER A 457 23.74 0.29 33.34
CA SER A 457 24.32 1.51 32.76
C SER A 457 24.97 1.28 31.39
N LEU A 458 24.93 0.07 30.83
CA LEU A 458 25.24 -0.20 29.40
C LEU A 458 24.14 0.34 28.46
N LEU A 459 23.04 0.82 29.04
CA LEU A 459 22.05 1.64 28.37
C LEU A 459 22.36 3.11 28.64
N SER A 460 22.75 3.84 27.60
CA SER A 460 23.17 5.26 27.65
C SER A 460 22.19 6.15 28.42
N CYS A 461 20.87 5.94 28.24
CA CYS A 461 19.81 6.67 28.94
C CYS A 461 19.80 6.42 30.46
N VAL A 462 20.17 5.21 30.90
CA VAL A 462 20.26 4.86 32.33
C VAL A 462 21.51 5.46 32.96
N ALA A 463 22.66 5.36 32.28
CA ALA A 463 23.91 5.96 32.74
C ALA A 463 23.79 7.48 32.91
N PHE A 464 23.15 8.15 31.94
CA PHE A 464 22.80 9.55 32.01
C PHE A 464 21.89 9.87 33.19
N GLY A 465 20.83 9.09 33.39
CA GLY A 465 19.91 9.29 34.50
C GLY A 465 20.55 9.16 35.89
N TYR A 466 21.44 8.17 36.10
CA TYR A 466 22.23 8.08 37.33
C TYR A 466 23.25 9.24 37.47
N GLY A 467 23.75 9.78 36.37
CA GLY A 467 24.57 10.99 36.38
C GLY A 467 23.76 12.21 36.82
N CYS A 468 22.53 12.34 36.32
CA CYS A 468 21.61 13.41 36.69
C CYS A 468 21.27 13.43 38.17
N GLU A 469 21.03 12.25 38.73
CA GLU A 469 20.77 12.09 40.15
C GLU A 469 21.98 12.48 41.02
N ASN A 470 23.17 12.03 40.65
CA ASN A 470 24.39 12.31 41.43
C ASN A 470 24.68 13.81 41.48
N PHE A 471 24.57 14.52 40.36
CA PHE A 471 24.78 15.98 40.39
C PHE A 471 23.67 16.70 41.15
N ALA A 472 22.42 16.23 41.06
CA ALA A 472 21.32 16.82 41.81
C ALA A 472 21.53 16.73 43.33
N LYS A 473 22.01 15.58 43.81
CA LYS A 473 22.36 15.39 45.23
C LYS A 473 23.47 16.34 45.69
N PHE A 474 24.48 16.59 44.86
CA PHE A 474 25.53 17.58 45.16
C PHE A 474 24.99 19.02 45.19
N GLU A 475 24.02 19.33 44.34
CA GLU A 475 23.35 20.62 44.31
C GLU A 475 22.45 20.83 45.54
N GLU A 476 21.74 19.78 45.99
CA GLU A 476 20.92 19.79 47.22
C GLU A 476 21.76 20.02 48.49
N GLN A 477 23.00 19.51 48.51
CA GLN A 477 23.94 19.70 49.62
C GLN A 477 24.63 21.08 49.63
N GLY A 478 24.43 21.91 48.59
CA GLY A 478 25.03 23.24 48.48
C GLY A 478 26.53 23.25 48.10
N ILE A 479 27.11 22.08 47.76
CA ILE A 479 28.52 21.95 47.35
C ILE A 479 28.64 22.10 45.83
N GLY A 480 27.65 21.63 45.06
CA GLY A 480 27.67 21.62 43.59
C GLY A 480 28.70 20.64 43.02
N ILE A 481 28.59 20.33 41.72
CA ILE A 481 29.57 19.47 41.04
C ILE A 481 30.69 20.29 40.39
N HIS A 482 31.92 19.87 40.65
CA HIS A 482 33.16 20.50 40.21
C HIS A 482 34.14 19.43 39.73
N TRP A 483 35.14 19.81 38.93
CA TRP A 483 36.15 18.86 38.41
C TRP A 483 36.91 18.09 39.51
N TYR A 484 37.12 18.70 40.68
CA TYR A 484 37.84 18.07 41.79
C TYR A 484 36.98 17.07 42.59
N ASN A 485 35.65 17.22 42.60
CA ASN A 485 34.74 16.38 43.39
C ASN A 485 34.06 15.27 42.57
N ILE A 486 34.28 15.23 41.25
CA ILE A 486 33.65 14.30 40.30
C ILE A 486 33.89 12.81 40.59
N HIS A 487 34.97 12.51 41.32
CA HIS A 487 35.35 11.14 41.73
C HIS A 487 34.72 10.70 43.06
N LYS A 488 34.07 11.61 43.79
CA LYS A 488 33.46 11.33 45.09
C LYS A 488 31.96 11.05 44.92
N SER A 489 31.42 10.12 45.71
CA SER A 489 29.97 9.87 45.79
C SER A 489 29.34 10.78 46.86
N PRO A 490 28.10 11.28 46.66
CA PRO A 490 27.42 12.14 47.63
C PRO A 490 26.85 11.38 48.85
N GLU A 491 26.74 10.05 48.78
CA GLU A 491 26.26 9.19 49.87
C GLU A 491 27.39 8.33 50.45
N GLU A 492 27.48 8.27 51.79
CA GLU A 492 28.44 7.40 52.47
C GLU A 492 28.09 5.92 52.24
N GLY A 493 28.94 5.20 51.51
CA GLY A 493 28.79 3.76 51.25
C GLY A 493 28.45 3.37 49.80
N GLN A 494 28.04 4.31 48.94
CA GLN A 494 27.81 4.03 47.52
C GLN A 494 29.09 4.20 46.68
N ARG A 495 29.42 3.18 45.87
CA ARG A 495 30.60 3.19 44.98
C ARG A 495 30.35 3.81 43.61
N TYR A 496 29.10 4.08 43.24
CA TYR A 496 28.76 4.66 41.95
C TYR A 496 28.96 6.18 42.01
N THR A 497 29.80 6.72 41.13
CA THR A 497 30.20 8.14 41.10
C THR A 497 29.80 8.79 39.77
N PHE A 498 29.83 10.12 39.71
CA PHE A 498 29.49 10.86 38.49
C PHE A 498 30.43 10.54 37.32
N ILE A 499 31.72 10.36 37.59
CA ILE A 499 32.70 9.96 36.57
C ILE A 499 32.40 8.56 35.99
N VAL A 500 31.87 7.63 36.79
CA VAL A 500 31.45 6.30 36.31
C VAL A 500 30.34 6.45 35.25
N SER A 501 29.34 7.32 35.48
CA SER A 501 28.32 7.61 34.46
C SER A 501 28.91 8.13 33.14
N ILE A 502 29.90 9.04 33.20
CA ILE A 502 30.56 9.56 31.99
C ILE A 502 31.30 8.45 31.25
N LEU A 503 32.06 7.62 31.98
CA LEU A 503 32.83 6.53 31.38
C LEU A 503 31.92 5.46 30.75
N MET A 504 30.80 5.13 31.39
CA MET A 504 29.82 4.18 30.85
C MET A 504 29.17 4.72 29.56
N MET A 505 28.79 6.00 29.51
CA MET A 505 28.26 6.61 28.28
C MET A 505 29.29 6.62 27.13
N LEU A 506 30.58 6.86 27.44
CA LEU A 506 31.65 6.79 26.43
C LEU A 506 31.87 5.35 25.94
N PHE A 507 31.83 4.38 26.85
CA PHE A 507 31.92 2.97 26.52
C PHE A 507 30.76 2.54 25.60
N ASP A 508 29.52 2.91 25.95
CA ASP A 508 28.34 2.67 25.13
C ASP A 508 28.48 3.30 23.74
N ALA A 509 29.01 4.53 23.67
CA ALA A 509 29.21 5.22 22.40
C ALA A 509 30.17 4.45 21.47
N VAL A 510 31.28 3.95 22.03
CA VAL A 510 32.24 3.12 21.29
C VAL A 510 31.60 1.78 20.90
N PHE A 511 30.83 1.17 21.81
CA PHE A 511 30.16 -0.10 21.57
C PHE A 511 29.16 -0.01 20.41
N TYR A 512 28.26 0.98 20.42
CA TYR A 512 27.30 1.22 19.34
C TYR A 512 27.99 1.56 18.01
N TRP A 513 29.10 2.30 18.06
CA TRP A 513 29.89 2.61 16.87
C TRP A 513 30.48 1.35 16.22
N VAL A 514 31.10 0.48 17.02
CA VAL A 514 31.70 -0.77 16.53
C VAL A 514 30.64 -1.73 15.99
N LEU A 515 29.49 -1.87 16.66
CA LEU A 515 28.38 -2.68 16.17
C LEU A 515 27.86 -2.17 14.82
N THR A 516 27.62 -0.87 14.71
CA THR A 516 27.17 -0.23 13.46
C THR A 516 28.18 -0.49 12.34
N TRP A 517 29.46 -0.29 12.63
CA TRP A 517 30.54 -0.53 11.67
C TRP A 517 30.54 -2.00 11.21
N SER A 518 30.55 -2.94 12.15
CA SER A 518 30.61 -4.38 11.86
C SER A 518 29.46 -4.83 10.97
N ILE A 519 28.23 -4.44 11.30
CA ILE A 519 27.03 -4.86 10.56
C ILE A 519 27.00 -4.25 9.15
N LEU A 520 27.39 -2.97 9.00
CA LEU A 520 27.38 -2.32 7.68
C LEU A 520 28.60 -2.60 6.80
N THR A 521 29.69 -3.11 7.38
CA THR A 521 30.85 -3.56 6.57
C THR A 521 30.66 -4.93 5.93
N GLY A 522 29.51 -5.61 6.14
CA GLY A 522 29.12 -6.88 5.53
C GLY A 522 28.97 -6.85 4.00
N MET A 523 29.98 -6.35 3.29
CA MET A 523 30.11 -6.51 1.86
C MET A 523 30.54 -7.94 1.57
N PHE A 524 29.82 -8.58 0.66
CA PHE A 524 30.20 -9.86 0.11
C PHE A 524 31.55 -9.70 -0.61
N PRO A 525 32.61 -10.41 -0.18
CA PRO A 525 33.77 -10.60 -1.05
C PRO A 525 33.31 -11.31 -2.33
N PRO A 526 34.07 -11.22 -3.44
CA PRO A 526 33.74 -11.96 -4.65
C PRO A 526 33.57 -13.46 -4.31
N THR A 527 32.50 -14.08 -4.79
CA THR A 527 32.16 -15.47 -4.48
C THR A 527 33.30 -16.43 -4.81
N SER A 528 34.06 -16.16 -5.88
CA SER A 528 35.32 -16.81 -6.25
C SER A 528 36.02 -16.01 -7.36
N GLY A 529 37.36 -16.08 -7.43
CA GLY A 529 38.17 -15.45 -8.49
C GLY A 529 38.79 -14.10 -8.14
N THR A 530 39.69 -13.62 -9.00
CA THR A 530 40.40 -12.33 -8.90
C THR A 530 40.27 -11.58 -10.22
N ALA A 531 40.28 -10.25 -10.18
CA ALA A 531 40.25 -9.41 -11.38
C ALA A 531 41.24 -8.25 -11.24
N LEU A 532 41.91 -7.94 -12.36
CA LEU A 532 42.98 -6.95 -12.44
C LEU A 532 42.49 -5.73 -13.23
N ILE A 533 42.53 -4.54 -12.61
CA ILE A 533 42.15 -3.26 -13.24
C ILE A 533 43.40 -2.39 -13.33
N ASN A 534 43.86 -2.05 -14.53
CA ASN A 534 45.11 -1.30 -14.76
C ASN A 534 46.34 -1.92 -14.06
N GLY A 535 46.37 -3.26 -13.92
CA GLY A 535 47.45 -3.99 -13.24
C GLY A 535 47.32 -4.09 -11.72
N TYR A 536 46.26 -3.54 -11.13
CA TYR A 536 45.96 -3.64 -9.69
C TYR A 536 44.91 -4.71 -9.43
N ASP A 537 45.10 -5.53 -8.39
CA ASP A 537 44.12 -6.54 -7.99
C ASP A 537 43.01 -5.93 -7.11
N ILE A 538 41.77 -6.35 -7.33
CA ILE A 538 40.57 -5.89 -6.62
C ILE A 538 40.56 -6.34 -5.15
N LEU A 539 41.30 -7.38 -4.77
CA LEU A 539 41.34 -7.79 -3.37
C LEU A 539 42.31 -6.95 -2.53
N THR A 540 43.46 -6.56 -3.09
CA THR A 540 44.52 -5.86 -2.36
C THR A 540 44.48 -4.34 -2.54
N ASP A 541 44.21 -3.84 -3.75
CA ASP A 541 44.54 -2.47 -4.16
C ASP A 541 43.32 -1.60 -4.52
N MET A 542 42.15 -1.87 -3.91
CA MET A 542 40.90 -1.17 -4.22
C MET A 542 40.97 0.35 -4.06
N ASP A 543 41.71 0.86 -3.06
CA ASP A 543 41.84 2.31 -2.86
C ASP A 543 42.58 2.99 -4.02
N SER A 544 43.52 2.29 -4.69
CA SER A 544 44.21 2.77 -5.89
C SER A 544 43.32 2.67 -7.12
N ILE A 545 42.58 1.56 -7.27
CA ILE A 545 41.63 1.34 -8.37
C ILE A 545 40.53 2.41 -8.37
N ARG A 546 39.94 2.71 -7.21
CA ARG A 546 38.85 3.68 -7.07
C ARG A 546 39.21 5.08 -7.56
N LYS A 547 40.49 5.49 -7.54
CA LYS A 547 40.92 6.81 -8.06
C LYS A 547 40.72 6.92 -9.57
N TYR A 548 40.84 5.82 -10.30
CA TYR A 548 40.76 5.78 -11.76
C TYR A 548 39.45 5.18 -12.29
N LEU A 549 38.58 4.68 -11.39
CA LEU A 549 37.32 4.01 -11.73
C LEU A 549 36.13 4.98 -11.65
N GLY A 550 35.39 5.10 -12.75
CA GLY A 550 34.07 5.74 -12.81
C GLY A 550 32.96 4.71 -12.80
N MET A 551 31.81 5.04 -12.20
CA MET A 551 30.64 4.15 -12.17
C MET A 551 29.35 4.95 -12.39
N CYS A 552 28.45 4.43 -13.22
CA CYS A 552 27.06 4.86 -13.29
C CYS A 552 26.16 3.63 -13.06
N PRO A 553 25.46 3.52 -11.91
CA PRO A 553 24.53 2.41 -11.65
C PRO A 553 23.22 2.56 -12.45
N GLN A 554 22.37 1.51 -12.46
CA GLN A 554 21.07 1.53 -13.14
C GLN A 554 20.14 2.66 -12.65
N HIS A 555 20.06 2.89 -11.34
CA HIS A 555 19.31 4.01 -10.78
C HIS A 555 20.15 5.29 -10.67
N ASN A 556 19.52 6.45 -10.79
CA ASN A 556 20.20 7.74 -10.66
C ASN A 556 20.56 8.01 -9.19
N VAL A 557 21.85 8.00 -8.88
CA VAL A 557 22.35 8.25 -7.51
C VAL A 557 22.84 9.69 -7.41
N LEU A 558 21.87 10.60 -7.29
CA LEU A 558 22.09 12.05 -7.19
C LEU A 558 21.65 12.56 -5.81
N PHE A 559 22.22 13.69 -5.39
CA PHE A 559 21.81 14.40 -4.19
C PHE A 559 20.73 15.42 -4.53
N ASP A 560 19.51 15.23 -4.05
CA ASP A 560 18.36 16.08 -4.40
C ASP A 560 18.55 17.57 -4.10
N ASN A 561 19.35 17.88 -3.08
CA ASN A 561 19.58 19.24 -2.59
C ASN A 561 20.85 19.90 -3.15
N LEU A 562 21.61 19.22 -4.01
CA LEU A 562 22.77 19.81 -4.69
C LEU A 562 22.40 20.26 -6.11
N THR A 563 23.03 21.34 -6.55
CA THR A 563 22.94 21.85 -7.93
C THR A 563 23.77 21.02 -8.91
N VAL A 564 23.53 21.17 -10.21
CA VAL A 564 24.30 20.47 -11.26
C VAL A 564 25.80 20.76 -11.15
N GLU A 565 26.19 22.02 -10.92
CA GLU A 565 27.60 22.39 -10.76
C GLU A 565 28.22 21.81 -9.48
N GLU A 566 27.47 21.82 -8.36
CA GLU A 566 27.94 21.25 -7.10
C GLU A 566 28.15 19.74 -7.17
N HIS A 567 27.34 19.01 -7.95
CA HIS A 567 27.54 17.57 -8.16
C HIS A 567 28.87 17.29 -8.85
N ILE A 568 29.13 17.96 -9.98
CA ILE A 568 30.37 17.77 -10.74
C ILE A 568 31.56 18.20 -9.89
N TYR A 569 31.46 19.34 -9.21
CA TYR A 569 32.49 19.82 -8.29
C TYR A 569 32.77 18.82 -7.17
N PHE A 570 31.73 18.28 -6.52
CA PHE A 570 31.85 17.32 -5.43
C PHE A 570 32.61 16.06 -5.86
N TYR A 571 32.18 15.43 -6.96
CA TYR A 571 32.80 14.19 -7.44
C TYR A 571 34.21 14.42 -8.00
N ALA A 572 34.47 15.55 -8.65
CA ALA A 572 35.83 15.89 -9.11
C ALA A 572 36.80 16.08 -7.92
N ARG A 573 36.34 16.75 -6.85
CA ARG A 573 37.12 16.92 -5.62
C ARG A 573 37.31 15.60 -4.87
N LEU A 574 36.30 14.72 -4.87
CA LEU A 574 36.39 13.39 -4.28
C LEU A 574 37.47 12.53 -4.97
N LYS A 575 37.63 12.68 -6.29
CA LYS A 575 38.69 12.03 -7.09
C LYS A 575 40.09 12.66 -6.91
N GLY A 576 40.20 13.74 -6.13
CA GLY A 576 41.49 14.35 -5.77
C GLY A 576 41.97 15.47 -6.70
N ARG A 577 41.09 16.03 -7.55
CA ARG A 577 41.45 17.16 -8.43
C ARG A 577 41.63 18.46 -7.65
N SER A 578 42.53 19.32 -8.13
CA SER A 578 42.78 20.66 -7.57
C SER A 578 41.60 21.60 -7.86
N ARG A 579 41.36 22.62 -7.02
CA ARG A 579 40.22 23.54 -7.22
C ARG A 579 40.21 24.22 -8.60
N ALA A 580 41.39 24.56 -9.13
CA ALA A 580 41.54 25.19 -10.44
C ALA A 580 41.24 24.22 -11.60
N GLU A 581 41.70 22.96 -11.50
CA GLU A 581 41.38 21.93 -12.49
C GLU A 581 39.87 21.63 -12.50
N VAL A 582 39.25 21.52 -11.32
CA VAL A 582 37.82 21.22 -11.22
C VAL A 582 36.97 22.30 -11.88
N THR A 583 37.32 23.58 -11.74
CA THR A 583 36.54 24.64 -12.39
C THR A 583 36.55 24.54 -13.91
N ILE A 584 37.69 24.17 -14.50
CA ILE A 584 37.82 24.01 -15.95
C ILE A 584 37.08 22.75 -16.41
N GLU A 585 37.29 21.62 -15.73
CA GLU A 585 36.62 20.35 -16.05
C GLU A 585 35.11 20.46 -15.90
N MET A 586 34.62 21.15 -14.87
CA MET A 586 33.21 21.39 -14.63
C MET A 586 32.57 22.22 -15.75
N ASP A 587 33.18 23.33 -16.15
CA ASP A 587 32.65 24.17 -17.24
C ASP A 587 32.61 23.41 -18.58
N GLN A 588 33.60 22.56 -18.83
CA GLN A 588 33.63 21.69 -20.00
C GLN A 588 32.54 20.61 -19.93
N MET A 589 32.41 19.92 -18.80
CA MET A 589 31.46 18.83 -18.62
C MET A 589 30.00 19.33 -18.69
N ILE A 590 29.69 20.50 -18.13
CA ILE A 590 28.33 21.08 -18.22
C ILE A 590 27.95 21.41 -19.67
N LYS A 591 28.90 21.90 -20.47
CA LYS A 591 28.69 22.14 -21.90
C LYS A 591 28.47 20.84 -22.66
N ASP A 592 29.31 19.84 -22.39
CA ASP A 592 29.26 18.54 -23.06
C ASP A 592 27.98 17.74 -22.77
N VAL A 593 27.44 17.86 -21.55
CA VAL A 593 26.19 17.25 -21.13
C VAL A 593 24.96 17.98 -21.70
N GLY A 594 25.13 19.21 -22.18
CA GLY A 594 24.05 20.04 -22.73
C GLY A 594 23.15 20.68 -21.67
N LEU A 595 23.67 20.94 -20.46
CA LEU A 595 22.92 21.56 -19.35
C LEU A 595 23.41 22.96 -18.91
N PRO A 596 23.89 23.87 -19.80
CA PRO A 596 24.37 25.18 -19.38
C PRO A 596 23.28 26.06 -18.76
N HIS A 597 22.05 25.94 -19.25
CA HIS A 597 20.88 26.70 -18.79
C HIS A 597 20.33 26.20 -17.44
N LYS A 598 20.73 25.00 -16.99
CA LYS A 598 20.31 24.35 -15.74
C LYS A 598 21.44 24.21 -14.72
N ARG A 599 22.54 24.91 -14.93
CA ARG A 599 23.76 24.83 -14.12
C ARG A 599 23.52 25.00 -12.61
N LYS A 600 22.67 25.96 -12.23
CA LYS A 600 22.36 26.31 -10.83
C LYS A 600 21.05 25.70 -10.33
N ASP A 601 20.39 24.89 -11.16
CA ASP A 601 19.16 24.21 -10.75
C ASP A 601 19.50 22.98 -9.91
N LEU A 602 18.64 22.69 -8.92
CA LEU A 602 18.76 21.50 -8.08
C LEU A 602 18.47 20.23 -8.88
N ALA A 603 19.16 19.12 -8.56
CA ALA A 603 18.99 17.85 -9.27
C ALA A 603 17.54 17.34 -9.27
N LYS A 604 16.79 17.59 -8.18
CA LYS A 604 15.36 17.23 -8.09
C LYS A 604 14.46 17.95 -9.10
N ASN A 605 14.88 19.10 -9.63
CA ASN A 605 14.11 19.90 -10.61
C ASN A 605 14.41 19.52 -12.07
N LEU A 606 15.36 18.61 -12.29
CA LEU A 606 15.72 18.11 -13.63
C LEU A 606 14.72 17.03 -14.09
N SER A 607 14.50 16.91 -15.40
CA SER A 607 13.76 15.76 -15.94
C SER A 607 14.55 14.47 -15.78
N GLY A 608 13.88 13.31 -15.77
CA GLY A 608 14.54 12.01 -15.60
C GLY A 608 15.68 11.77 -16.59
N GLY A 609 15.50 12.15 -17.86
CA GLY A 609 16.56 12.08 -18.88
C GLY A 609 17.74 13.02 -18.58
N MET A 610 17.49 14.23 -18.08
CA MET A 610 18.57 15.16 -17.68
C MET A 610 19.33 14.66 -16.44
N GLN A 611 18.62 14.09 -15.46
CA GLN A 611 19.24 13.43 -14.31
C GLN A 611 20.12 12.26 -14.75
N ARG A 612 19.67 11.47 -15.73
CA ARG A 612 20.46 10.36 -16.28
C ARG A 612 21.73 10.86 -16.96
N LYS A 613 21.63 11.90 -17.79
CA LYS A 613 22.81 12.52 -18.41
C LYS A 613 23.81 13.03 -17.37
N LEU A 614 23.34 13.67 -16.30
CA LEU A 614 24.20 14.12 -15.19
C LEU A 614 24.87 12.93 -14.48
N SER A 615 24.13 11.84 -14.24
CA SER A 615 24.67 10.61 -13.64
C SER A 615 25.79 10.00 -14.49
N VAL A 616 25.58 9.93 -15.81
CA VAL A 616 26.62 9.46 -16.76
C VAL A 616 27.82 10.41 -16.75
N ALA A 617 27.60 11.73 -16.72
CA ALA A 617 28.67 12.72 -16.67
C ALA A 617 29.58 12.54 -15.44
N ILE A 618 28.98 12.35 -14.26
CA ILE A 618 29.70 12.12 -13.00
C ILE A 618 30.66 10.94 -13.10
N ALA A 619 30.33 9.89 -13.86
CA ALA A 619 31.22 8.75 -14.05
C ALA A 619 32.52 9.10 -14.80
N PHE A 620 32.48 10.12 -15.68
CA PHE A 620 33.64 10.58 -16.45
C PHE A 620 34.49 11.64 -15.74
N VAL A 621 33.92 12.32 -14.74
CA VAL A 621 34.57 13.38 -13.97
C VAL A 621 35.76 12.86 -13.15
N GLY A 622 36.81 13.66 -13.01
CA GLY A 622 38.00 13.35 -12.24
C GLY A 622 39.09 12.63 -13.03
N GLY A 623 38.88 12.40 -14.34
CA GLY A 623 39.82 11.70 -15.22
C GLY A 623 39.81 10.18 -15.04
N SER A 624 38.63 9.59 -14.79
CA SER A 624 38.43 8.13 -14.75
C SER A 624 38.93 7.46 -16.03
N LYS A 625 39.87 6.53 -15.92
CA LYS A 625 40.42 5.74 -17.04
C LYS A 625 39.55 4.55 -17.38
N VAL A 626 38.94 3.94 -16.37
CA VAL A 626 38.02 2.80 -16.51
C VAL A 626 36.65 3.26 -16.04
N VAL A 627 35.63 3.14 -16.86
CA VAL A 627 34.26 3.58 -16.54
C VAL A 627 33.31 2.42 -16.72
N ILE A 628 32.52 2.11 -15.68
CA ILE A 628 31.51 1.06 -15.70
C ILE A 628 30.13 1.71 -15.74
N LEU A 629 29.33 1.38 -16.75
CA LEU A 629 28.00 1.92 -16.95
C LEU A 629 27.01 0.76 -16.96
N ASP A 630 26.07 0.80 -16.02
CA ASP A 630 25.02 -0.20 -15.90
C ASP A 630 23.71 0.36 -16.45
N GLU A 631 23.32 -0.14 -17.64
CA GLU A 631 22.13 0.26 -18.40
C GLU A 631 21.91 1.80 -18.45
N PRO A 632 22.85 2.58 -19.01
CA PRO A 632 22.82 4.04 -18.98
C PRO A 632 21.60 4.66 -19.68
N THR A 633 20.96 3.94 -20.60
CA THR A 633 19.86 4.45 -21.43
C THR A 633 18.48 3.93 -21.04
N ALA A 634 18.39 3.06 -20.02
CA ALA A 634 17.12 2.49 -19.57
C ALA A 634 16.16 3.57 -19.04
N GLY A 635 14.92 3.56 -19.52
CA GLY A 635 13.88 4.50 -19.09
C GLY A 635 14.06 5.95 -19.56
N VAL A 636 14.93 6.20 -20.54
CA VAL A 636 15.20 7.52 -21.11
C VAL A 636 14.50 7.68 -22.46
N ASP A 637 14.00 8.88 -22.76
CA ASP A 637 13.40 9.18 -24.07
C ASP A 637 14.43 9.06 -25.22
N PRO A 638 13.98 8.79 -26.47
CA PRO A 638 14.89 8.60 -27.61
C PRO A 638 15.85 9.76 -27.86
N TYR A 639 15.45 11.00 -27.57
CA TYR A 639 16.29 12.17 -27.79
C TYR A 639 17.41 12.25 -26.74
N ALA A 640 17.09 12.08 -25.45
CA ALA A 640 18.09 12.04 -24.40
C ALA A 640 19.02 10.83 -24.50
N ARG A 641 18.53 9.67 -24.98
CA ARG A 641 19.34 8.48 -25.29
C ARG A 641 20.43 8.80 -26.32
N ARG A 642 20.08 9.46 -27.44
CA ARG A 642 21.07 9.91 -28.44
C ARG A 642 22.12 10.85 -27.85
N GLY A 643 21.70 11.79 -26.99
CA GLY A 643 22.64 12.68 -26.30
C GLY A 643 23.61 11.94 -25.37
N ILE A 644 23.18 10.85 -24.74
CA ILE A 644 24.06 9.97 -23.95
C ILE A 644 25.05 9.27 -24.87
N TRP A 645 24.61 8.71 -26.00
CA TRP A 645 25.50 8.06 -26.97
C TRP A 645 26.58 9.00 -27.51
N GLU A 646 26.23 10.24 -27.86
CA GLU A 646 27.19 11.25 -28.30
C GLU A 646 28.24 11.54 -27.21
N LEU A 647 27.81 11.64 -25.95
CA LEU A 647 28.72 11.83 -24.82
C LEU A 647 29.67 10.63 -24.63
N LEU A 648 29.15 9.41 -24.73
CA LEU A 648 29.96 8.18 -24.63
C LEU A 648 30.99 8.08 -25.75
N LEU A 649 30.59 8.35 -26.99
CA LEU A 649 31.49 8.35 -28.15
C LEU A 649 32.58 9.42 -28.02
N LYS A 650 32.24 10.61 -27.53
CA LYS A 650 33.20 11.69 -27.30
C LYS A 650 34.26 11.33 -26.25
N TYR A 651 33.84 10.72 -25.14
CA TYR A 651 34.74 10.36 -24.02
C TYR A 651 35.35 8.96 -24.12
N LYS A 652 35.09 8.21 -25.20
CA LYS A 652 35.65 6.88 -25.46
C LYS A 652 37.17 6.91 -25.66
N GLN A 653 37.72 7.98 -26.24
CA GLN A 653 39.14 8.05 -26.58
C GLN A 653 40.04 8.01 -25.33
N GLY A 654 40.98 7.07 -25.29
CA GLY A 654 41.94 6.92 -24.19
C GLY A 654 41.36 6.39 -22.88
N ARG A 655 40.13 5.86 -22.90
CA ARG A 655 39.44 5.27 -21.74
C ARG A 655 38.88 3.89 -22.07
N THR A 656 38.76 3.04 -21.06
CA THR A 656 38.06 1.75 -21.17
C THR A 656 36.67 1.91 -20.58
N ILE A 657 35.64 1.79 -21.42
CA ILE A 657 34.23 1.86 -20.99
C ILE A 657 33.66 0.44 -21.04
N ILE A 658 33.15 -0.04 -19.91
CA ILE A 658 32.40 -1.30 -19.80
C ILE A 658 30.94 -0.92 -19.63
N LEU A 659 30.11 -1.40 -20.54
CA LEU A 659 28.70 -1.08 -20.63
C LEU A 659 27.89 -2.37 -20.57
N SER A 660 26.94 -2.48 -19.65
CA SER A 660 25.83 -3.44 -19.75
C SER A 660 24.62 -2.75 -20.36
N THR A 661 23.99 -3.42 -21.32
CA THR A 661 22.75 -2.98 -21.93
C THR A 661 21.95 -4.20 -22.37
N HIS A 662 20.63 -4.10 -22.28
CA HIS A 662 19.70 -5.06 -22.89
C HIS A 662 19.30 -4.63 -24.31
N HIS A 663 19.67 -3.42 -24.73
CA HIS A 663 19.39 -2.87 -26.05
C HIS A 663 20.54 -3.22 -27.00
N MET A 664 20.28 -4.10 -27.97
CA MET A 664 21.31 -4.61 -28.89
C MET A 664 21.79 -3.54 -29.88
N ASP A 665 20.92 -2.59 -30.26
CA ASP A 665 21.27 -1.42 -31.06
C ASP A 665 22.35 -0.56 -30.37
N GLU A 666 22.25 -0.37 -29.06
CA GLU A 666 23.25 0.34 -28.25
C GLU A 666 24.59 -0.41 -28.24
N ALA A 667 24.56 -1.73 -28.06
CA ALA A 667 25.76 -2.56 -28.06
C ALA A 667 26.47 -2.54 -29.42
N ASP A 668 25.71 -2.54 -30.53
CA ASP A 668 26.23 -2.50 -31.89
C ASP A 668 26.90 -1.16 -32.22
N ILE A 669 26.28 -0.04 -31.83
CA ILE A 669 26.78 1.31 -32.12
C ILE A 669 27.99 1.68 -31.25
N LEU A 670 27.94 1.38 -29.94
CA LEU A 670 28.96 1.84 -29.00
C LEU A 670 30.11 0.83 -28.83
N GLY A 671 29.84 -0.47 -28.99
CA GLY A 671 30.72 -1.56 -28.61
C GLY A 671 31.84 -1.84 -29.62
N ASP A 672 33.10 -1.76 -29.18
CA ASP A 672 34.23 -2.31 -29.96
C ASP A 672 34.26 -3.84 -29.90
N ARG A 673 33.91 -4.38 -28.73
CA ARG A 673 33.79 -5.81 -28.43
C ARG A 673 32.56 -6.03 -27.56
N ILE A 674 31.73 -6.97 -27.97
CA ILE A 674 30.50 -7.38 -27.31
C ILE A 674 30.74 -8.75 -26.70
N ALA A 675 30.28 -8.95 -25.46
CA ALA A 675 30.33 -10.23 -24.78
C ALA A 675 28.91 -10.61 -24.34
N ILE A 676 28.41 -11.76 -24.80
CA ILE A 676 27.07 -12.24 -24.46
C ILE A 676 27.19 -13.22 -23.29
N ILE A 677 26.43 -12.97 -22.23
CA ILE A 677 26.41 -13.78 -21.00
C ILE A 677 25.05 -14.46 -20.90
N SER A 678 25.05 -15.78 -20.69
CA SER A 678 23.83 -16.57 -20.50
C SER A 678 24.06 -17.64 -19.43
N HIS A 679 23.11 -17.77 -18.49
CA HIS A 679 23.19 -18.65 -17.31
C HIS A 679 24.49 -18.46 -16.50
N GLY A 680 24.93 -17.21 -16.33
CA GLY A 680 26.13 -16.88 -15.55
C GLY A 680 27.46 -17.26 -16.20
N LYS A 681 27.48 -17.65 -17.48
CA LYS A 681 28.69 -17.95 -18.25
C LYS A 681 28.77 -17.06 -19.51
N MET A 682 29.96 -16.58 -19.83
CA MET A 682 30.21 -15.89 -21.10
C MET A 682 30.16 -16.91 -22.24
N ARG A 683 29.25 -16.71 -23.19
CA ARG A 683 29.03 -17.64 -24.32
C ARG A 683 29.86 -17.28 -25.53
N CYS A 684 29.90 -16.01 -25.89
CA CYS A 684 30.69 -15.52 -27.00
C CYS A 684 31.23 -14.12 -26.69
N CYS A 685 32.33 -13.77 -27.35
CA CYS A 685 32.95 -12.46 -27.27
C CYS A 685 33.60 -12.11 -28.62
N GLY A 686 33.38 -10.90 -29.13
CA GLY A 686 33.97 -10.43 -30.37
C GLY A 686 33.43 -9.07 -30.79
N SER A 687 33.90 -8.50 -31.89
CA SER A 687 33.25 -7.31 -32.47
C SER A 687 31.85 -7.67 -32.99
N SER A 688 30.98 -6.67 -33.12
CA SER A 688 29.64 -6.87 -33.71
C SER A 688 29.72 -7.60 -35.05
N LEU A 689 30.59 -7.13 -35.95
CA LEU A 689 30.81 -7.74 -37.27
C LEU A 689 31.29 -9.20 -37.17
N PHE A 690 32.15 -9.52 -36.19
CA PHE A 690 32.62 -10.89 -35.99
C PHE A 690 31.48 -11.80 -35.51
N LEU A 691 30.64 -11.33 -34.60
CA LEU A 691 29.51 -12.10 -34.07
C LEU A 691 28.45 -12.33 -35.15
N LYS A 692 28.02 -11.28 -35.86
CA LYS A 692 27.08 -11.36 -36.98
C LYS A 692 27.57 -12.32 -38.07
N LYS A 693 28.84 -12.21 -38.46
CA LYS A 693 29.39 -13.09 -39.49
C LYS A 693 29.52 -14.55 -39.06
N ARG A 694 29.79 -14.82 -37.78
CA ARG A 694 30.03 -16.19 -37.27
C ARG A 694 28.74 -16.92 -36.91
N PHE A 695 27.77 -16.20 -36.38
CA PHE A 695 26.55 -16.76 -35.80
C PHE A 695 25.26 -16.28 -36.49
N GLY A 696 25.33 -15.23 -37.32
CA GLY A 696 24.19 -14.73 -38.07
C GLY A 696 23.82 -15.62 -39.25
N SER A 697 22.57 -15.47 -39.68
CA SER A 697 21.92 -16.26 -40.73
C SER A 697 22.35 -15.82 -42.14
N GLY A 698 22.81 -14.57 -42.32
CA GLY A 698 23.22 -14.01 -43.61
C GLY A 698 22.70 -12.60 -43.83
N TYR A 699 22.71 -12.14 -45.08
CA TYR A 699 22.04 -10.90 -45.47
C TYR A 699 20.58 -11.19 -45.85
N TYR A 700 19.66 -10.35 -45.40
CA TYR A 700 18.28 -10.41 -45.83
C TYR A 700 18.08 -9.54 -47.08
N LEU A 701 17.64 -10.16 -48.16
CA LEU A 701 17.20 -9.49 -49.38
C LEU A 701 15.68 -9.38 -49.35
N THR A 702 15.17 -8.17 -49.17
CA THR A 702 13.73 -7.88 -49.20
C THR A 702 13.37 -7.31 -50.56
N LEU A 703 12.39 -7.92 -51.22
CA LEU A 703 11.91 -7.58 -52.55
C LEU A 703 10.44 -7.18 -52.44
N VAL A 704 10.07 -6.01 -52.96
CA VAL A 704 8.70 -5.48 -52.89
C VAL A 704 8.00 -5.70 -54.24
N ARG A 705 6.88 -6.41 -54.24
CA ARG A 705 6.05 -6.65 -55.43
C ARG A 705 5.20 -5.43 -55.78
N ASP A 706 4.90 -5.28 -57.07
CA ASP A 706 3.91 -4.33 -57.55
C ASP A 706 2.49 -4.84 -57.24
N GLY A 707 1.65 -3.98 -56.65
CA GLY A 707 0.36 -4.34 -56.05
C GLY A 707 -0.79 -4.57 -57.04
N THR A 708 -0.50 -4.88 -58.31
CA THR A 708 -1.49 -4.92 -59.39
C THR A 708 -1.90 -6.34 -59.80
N GLU A 709 -2.18 -7.24 -58.85
CA GLU A 709 -2.87 -8.51 -59.14
C GLU A 709 -4.29 -8.54 -58.55
N LYS A 710 -5.29 -8.49 -59.44
CA LYS A 710 -6.72 -8.69 -59.12
C LYS A 710 -6.99 -10.17 -58.85
N MET A 711 -7.38 -10.49 -57.61
CA MET A 711 -7.97 -11.78 -57.24
C MET A 711 -9.19 -12.10 -58.11
N THR A 712 -9.09 -13.11 -58.98
CA THR A 712 -10.25 -13.79 -59.54
C THR A 712 -10.02 -15.29 -59.55
N ALA A 713 -11.00 -16.02 -59.01
CA ALA A 713 -11.22 -17.47 -59.10
C ALA A 713 -10.40 -18.41 -58.19
N GLN A 714 -10.96 -18.75 -57.01
CA GLN A 714 -11.26 -20.15 -56.62
C GLN A 714 -11.92 -20.20 -55.23
N ARG A 715 -13.25 -20.34 -55.19
CA ARG A 715 -13.95 -21.29 -54.29
C ARG A 715 -15.46 -21.26 -54.54
N SER A 716 -15.90 -22.21 -55.36
CA SER A 716 -17.27 -22.73 -55.35
C SER A 716 -17.18 -24.24 -55.12
N GLY A 717 -17.85 -24.72 -54.08
CA GLY A 717 -18.12 -26.14 -53.83
C GLY A 717 -17.22 -26.81 -52.81
N ILE A 718 -17.63 -26.92 -51.54
CA ILE A 718 -18.50 -28.00 -51.03
C ILE A 718 -18.85 -27.67 -49.57
N ILE A 719 -20.09 -27.98 -49.23
CA ILE A 719 -20.88 -27.61 -48.04
C ILE A 719 -20.95 -28.81 -47.06
N HIS A 720 -21.20 -28.47 -45.79
CA HIS A 720 -21.62 -29.27 -44.61
C HIS A 720 -20.51 -29.96 -43.80
N GLN A 721 -20.46 -29.86 -42.45
CA GLN A 721 -21.57 -29.72 -41.49
C GLN A 721 -21.15 -28.97 -40.19
N GLN A 722 -22.12 -28.19 -39.68
CA GLN A 722 -22.24 -27.42 -38.41
C GLN A 722 -22.19 -28.35 -37.15
N THR A 723 -22.09 -27.96 -35.85
CA THR A 723 -22.36 -26.74 -35.05
C THR A 723 -22.01 -27.02 -33.57
N LYS A 724 -21.66 -25.99 -32.77
CA LYS A 724 -22.30 -25.52 -31.49
C LYS A 724 -21.32 -24.69 -30.63
N GLN A 725 -21.54 -23.36 -30.46
CA GLN A 725 -22.19 -22.63 -29.33
C GLN A 725 -21.16 -22.22 -28.25
N GLU A 726 -21.04 -21.02 -27.66
CA GLU A 726 -21.87 -19.82 -27.32
C GLU A 726 -20.92 -18.56 -27.18
N GLU A 727 -21.24 -17.31 -27.60
CA GLU A 727 -21.93 -16.18 -26.87
C GLU A 727 -21.28 -15.77 -25.51
N ASP A 728 -20.98 -14.52 -25.08
CA ASP A 728 -21.26 -13.13 -25.56
C ASP A 728 -20.43 -12.02 -24.79
N CYS A 729 -20.09 -10.90 -25.46
CA CYS A 729 -19.85 -9.46 -25.06
C CYS A 729 -18.84 -8.97 -23.95
N PRO A 730 -18.50 -7.64 -23.81
CA PRO A 730 -17.94 -6.65 -24.75
C PRO A 730 -16.81 -5.70 -24.19
N SER A 731 -16.17 -4.93 -25.09
CA SER A 731 -15.47 -3.63 -24.90
C SER A 731 -14.11 -3.51 -24.15
N ARG A 732 -13.03 -3.19 -24.89
CA ARG A 732 -12.22 -1.95 -24.78
C ARG A 732 -10.92 -2.02 -25.59
N SER A 733 -10.58 -0.88 -26.18
CA SER A 733 -9.35 -0.48 -26.86
C SER A 733 -8.06 -1.17 -26.37
N SER A 734 -7.33 -1.82 -27.29
CA SER A 734 -5.89 -2.06 -27.16
C SER A 734 -5.21 -2.04 -28.54
N SER A 735 -4.06 -1.40 -28.55
CA SER A 735 -3.06 -1.25 -29.61
C SER A 735 -2.53 -2.59 -30.12
N PRO A 736 -2.13 -2.71 -31.40
CA PRO A 736 -1.39 -3.89 -31.86
C PRO A 736 0.09 -3.65 -31.62
N ASP A 737 0.63 -4.24 -30.55
CA ASP A 737 2.08 -4.44 -30.42
C ASP A 737 2.30 -5.70 -29.56
N ASP A 738 1.99 -6.86 -30.12
CA ASP A 738 2.40 -8.15 -29.56
C ASP A 738 3.64 -8.62 -30.32
N GLY A 739 4.75 -8.63 -29.58
CA GLY A 739 6.05 -9.06 -30.04
C GLY A 739 6.08 -10.53 -30.44
N ILE A 740 6.90 -10.82 -31.44
CA ILE A 740 7.16 -12.15 -31.97
C ILE A 740 7.90 -12.96 -30.91
N GLY A 741 7.16 -13.85 -30.23
CA GLY A 741 7.72 -14.89 -29.38
C GLY A 741 8.40 -15.97 -30.21
N SER A 742 9.61 -16.33 -29.80
CA SER A 742 10.41 -17.44 -30.35
C SER A 742 9.64 -18.76 -30.36
N GLN A 743 9.22 -19.21 -31.55
CA GLN A 743 8.88 -20.62 -31.77
C GLN A 743 10.13 -21.33 -32.27
N SER A 744 10.62 -22.32 -31.50
CA SER A 744 11.61 -23.27 -31.97
C SER A 744 10.95 -24.18 -33.00
N TRP A 745 11.50 -24.22 -34.22
CA TRP A 745 11.04 -25.14 -35.25
C TRP A 745 11.83 -26.43 -35.15
N ASP A 746 11.17 -27.48 -34.64
CA ASP A 746 11.57 -28.86 -34.87
C ASP A 746 11.41 -29.21 -36.37
N ASN A 747 12.29 -30.08 -36.85
CA ASN A 747 12.35 -30.57 -38.22
C ASN A 747 11.00 -31.09 -38.73
N SER A 748 10.38 -30.35 -39.65
CA SER A 748 9.36 -30.86 -40.58
C SER A 748 9.50 -30.21 -41.96
N ASP A 749 9.40 -31.03 -43.00
CA ASP A 749 9.73 -30.79 -44.41
C ASP A 749 9.30 -29.43 -45.01
N PRO A 750 10.18 -28.72 -45.75
CA PRO A 750 9.87 -27.41 -46.34
C PRO A 750 9.21 -27.46 -47.73
N SER A 751 8.32 -28.42 -48.00
CA SER A 751 7.71 -28.61 -49.34
C SER A 751 6.20 -28.37 -49.45
N ALA A 752 5.53 -27.80 -48.45
CA ALA A 752 4.07 -27.65 -48.49
C ALA A 752 3.60 -26.23 -48.15
N LEU A 753 3.71 -25.31 -49.13
CA LEU A 753 2.81 -24.19 -49.49
C LEU A 753 3.62 -23.20 -50.33
N ARG A 754 3.53 -23.26 -51.67
CA ARG A 754 4.17 -22.26 -52.57
C ARG A 754 3.12 -21.67 -53.53
N PRO A 755 2.88 -20.34 -53.52
CA PRO A 755 2.03 -19.67 -54.51
C PRO A 755 2.67 -19.67 -55.92
N ALA A 756 1.83 -19.66 -56.96
CA ALA A 756 2.21 -19.96 -58.35
C ALA A 756 3.15 -18.95 -59.07
N GLY A 757 3.42 -17.77 -58.48
CA GLY A 757 4.31 -16.74 -59.06
C GLY A 757 5.78 -16.81 -58.60
N MET A 758 6.13 -17.74 -57.72
CA MET A 758 7.43 -17.74 -57.02
C MET A 758 8.58 -18.34 -57.84
N THR A 759 8.29 -19.16 -58.84
CA THR A 759 9.29 -19.97 -59.55
C THR A 759 10.27 -19.14 -60.38
N ALA A 760 9.82 -18.05 -61.01
CA ALA A 760 10.70 -17.20 -61.82
C ALA A 760 11.67 -16.38 -60.95
N LEU A 761 11.18 -15.81 -59.85
CA LEU A 761 11.99 -15.06 -58.90
C LEU A 761 12.98 -15.97 -58.15
N ASP A 762 12.51 -17.12 -57.65
CA ASP A 762 13.35 -18.14 -57.02
C ASP A 762 14.45 -18.60 -57.99
N GLN A 763 14.13 -18.82 -59.26
CA GLN A 763 15.12 -19.19 -60.29
C GLN A 763 16.18 -18.11 -60.49
N VAL A 764 15.80 -16.84 -60.54
CA VAL A 764 16.76 -15.74 -60.71
C VAL A 764 17.69 -15.63 -59.50
N VAL A 765 17.14 -15.69 -58.29
CA VAL A 765 17.93 -15.60 -57.04
C VAL A 765 18.84 -16.82 -56.88
N GLN A 766 18.33 -18.04 -57.05
CA GLN A 766 19.11 -19.27 -56.91
C GLN A 766 20.13 -19.48 -58.05
N ARG A 767 19.88 -18.95 -59.25
CA ARG A 767 20.83 -19.00 -60.36
C ARG A 767 22.11 -18.22 -60.08
N HIS A 768 22.00 -17.09 -59.39
CA HIS A 768 23.15 -16.25 -59.05
C HIS A 768 23.74 -16.60 -57.68
N VAL A 769 22.89 -16.99 -56.72
CA VAL A 769 23.29 -17.38 -55.37
C VAL A 769 22.59 -18.71 -55.00
N PRO A 770 23.20 -19.86 -55.32
CA PRO A 770 22.56 -21.18 -55.15
C PRO A 770 22.34 -21.60 -53.70
N LYS A 771 22.95 -20.89 -52.75
CA LYS A 771 22.79 -21.10 -51.31
C LYS A 771 21.78 -20.12 -50.67
N ALA A 772 21.05 -19.34 -51.48
CA ALA A 772 20.01 -18.45 -50.99
C ALA A 772 18.80 -19.26 -50.50
N VAL A 773 18.28 -18.92 -49.32
CA VAL A 773 17.14 -19.59 -48.68
C VAL A 773 15.95 -18.64 -48.68
N PHE A 774 14.80 -19.09 -49.15
CA PHE A 774 13.55 -18.34 -49.04
C PHE A 774 13.08 -18.34 -47.57
N LEU A 775 12.80 -17.17 -47.00
CA LEU A 775 12.33 -17.03 -45.62
C LEU A 775 10.80 -16.97 -45.58
N GLU A 776 10.24 -15.87 -46.06
CA GLU A 776 8.81 -15.60 -45.96
C GLU A 776 8.33 -14.58 -47.00
N SER A 777 7.02 -14.55 -47.22
CA SER A 777 6.34 -13.60 -48.08
C SER A 777 5.15 -13.05 -47.32
N ILE A 778 5.23 -11.78 -46.92
CA ILE A 778 4.20 -11.09 -46.14
C ILE A 778 3.69 -9.92 -46.96
N GLY A 779 2.41 -9.99 -47.37
CA GLY A 779 1.80 -8.95 -48.21
C GLY A 779 2.51 -8.78 -49.56
N GLN A 780 3.10 -7.60 -49.77
CA GLN A 780 3.87 -7.27 -50.98
C GLN A 780 5.38 -7.54 -50.82
N GLU A 781 5.86 -7.86 -49.62
CA GLU A 781 7.29 -8.07 -49.35
C GLU A 781 7.64 -9.56 -49.39
N ILE A 782 8.76 -9.88 -50.05
CA ILE A 782 9.34 -11.21 -50.13
C ILE A 782 10.76 -11.13 -49.60
N THR A 783 11.11 -11.98 -48.64
CA THR A 783 12.43 -11.95 -47.99
C THR A 783 13.20 -13.23 -48.26
N TYR A 784 14.46 -13.09 -48.68
CA TYR A 784 15.43 -14.18 -48.86
C TYR A 784 16.62 -13.98 -47.93
N ILE A 785 17.18 -15.07 -47.41
CA ILE A 785 18.47 -15.08 -46.74
C ILE A 785 19.56 -15.42 -47.75
N LEU A 786 20.52 -14.51 -47.91
CA LEU A 786 21.72 -14.67 -48.73
C LEU A 786 22.94 -14.97 -47.84
N PRO A 787 23.77 -15.98 -48.16
CA PRO A 787 24.92 -16.32 -47.34
C PRO A 787 26.04 -15.28 -47.44
N TYR A 788 26.76 -15.04 -46.33
CA TYR A 788 27.90 -14.12 -46.28
C TYR A 788 29.03 -14.41 -47.28
N SER A 789 29.15 -15.63 -47.81
CA SER A 789 30.14 -15.97 -48.83
C SER A 789 29.91 -15.20 -50.13
N GLY A 790 28.65 -14.92 -50.50
CA GLY A 790 28.33 -14.26 -51.77
C GLY A 790 28.81 -12.82 -51.88
N ALA A 791 29.04 -12.15 -50.74
CA ALA A 791 29.63 -10.81 -50.71
C ALA A 791 31.14 -10.82 -51.01
N ARG A 792 31.84 -11.92 -50.72
CA ARG A 792 33.29 -12.05 -50.96
C ARG A 792 33.62 -12.47 -52.38
N ASP A 793 32.76 -13.31 -52.95
CA ASP A 793 32.97 -13.93 -54.25
C ASP A 793 32.39 -13.07 -55.40
N GLY A 794 31.83 -11.88 -55.09
CA GLY A 794 31.27 -10.94 -56.06
C GLY A 794 29.91 -11.34 -56.65
N THR A 795 29.33 -12.47 -56.22
CA THR A 795 28.07 -13.01 -56.75
C THR A 795 26.88 -12.10 -56.47
N PHE A 796 26.92 -11.31 -55.39
CA PHE A 796 25.86 -10.33 -55.10
C PHE A 796 25.80 -9.21 -56.13
N ALA A 797 26.93 -8.76 -56.67
CA ALA A 797 26.93 -7.74 -57.73
C ALA A 797 26.22 -8.25 -58.99
N LEU A 798 26.44 -9.51 -59.36
CA LEU A 798 25.76 -10.15 -60.47
C LEU A 798 24.26 -10.38 -60.20
N LEU A 799 23.92 -10.74 -58.95
CA LEU A 799 22.51 -10.87 -58.54
C LEU A 799 21.79 -9.52 -58.63
N PHE A 800 22.36 -8.44 -58.11
CA PHE A 800 21.73 -7.11 -58.17
C PHE A 800 21.63 -6.59 -59.59
N GLN A 801 22.66 -6.78 -60.42
CA GLN A 801 22.59 -6.45 -61.85
C GLN A 801 21.50 -7.27 -62.57
N GLY A 802 21.35 -8.55 -62.24
CA GLY A 802 20.29 -9.40 -62.76
C GLY A 802 18.89 -8.98 -62.30
N LEU A 803 18.75 -8.55 -61.04
CA LEU A 803 17.50 -8.03 -60.49
C LEU A 803 17.15 -6.66 -61.09
N ASP A 804 18.12 -5.77 -61.32
CA ASP A 804 17.91 -4.47 -61.95
C ASP A 804 17.39 -4.62 -63.39
N LEU A 805 17.95 -5.57 -64.15
CA LEU A 805 17.53 -5.84 -65.53
C LEU A 805 16.16 -6.53 -65.62
N ALA A 806 15.83 -7.38 -64.65
CA ALA A 806 14.60 -8.17 -64.64
C ALA A 806 13.50 -7.57 -63.74
N MET A 807 13.70 -6.39 -63.14
CA MET A 807 12.81 -5.83 -62.12
C MET A 807 11.37 -5.65 -62.62
N ALA A 808 11.22 -5.09 -63.83
CA ALA A 808 9.92 -4.88 -64.47
C ALA A 808 9.25 -6.20 -64.89
N ASP A 809 10.03 -7.16 -65.38
CA ASP A 809 9.54 -8.47 -65.83
C ASP A 809 9.12 -9.37 -64.65
N LEU A 810 9.75 -9.17 -63.48
CA LEU A 810 9.47 -9.89 -62.23
C LEU A 810 8.37 -9.23 -61.38
N GLY A 811 7.81 -8.09 -61.83
CA GLY A 811 6.77 -7.36 -61.11
C GLY A 811 7.22 -6.81 -59.75
N LEU A 812 8.47 -6.34 -59.65
CA LEU A 812 9.05 -5.77 -58.44
C LEU A 812 9.14 -4.25 -58.55
N THR A 813 8.91 -3.53 -57.45
CA THR A 813 9.01 -2.07 -57.37
C THR A 813 10.35 -1.61 -56.80
N SER A 814 10.89 -2.34 -55.83
CA SER A 814 12.17 -2.05 -55.19
C SER A 814 12.74 -3.29 -54.49
N TYR A 815 14.03 -3.26 -54.19
CA TYR A 815 14.67 -4.23 -53.31
C TYR A 815 15.61 -3.55 -52.32
N GLY A 816 15.76 -4.15 -51.15
CA GLY A 816 16.66 -3.72 -50.09
C GLY A 816 17.48 -4.89 -49.57
N ILE A 817 18.71 -4.61 -49.14
CA ILE A 817 19.54 -5.58 -48.42
C ILE A 817 19.79 -5.08 -47.00
N SER A 818 19.52 -5.93 -46.02
CA SER A 818 19.87 -5.71 -44.62
C SER A 818 20.77 -6.85 -44.12
N ASP A 819 21.57 -6.57 -43.10
CA ASP A 819 22.41 -7.58 -42.44
C ASP A 819 21.66 -8.18 -41.25
N THR A 820 22.07 -9.38 -40.81
CA THR A 820 21.53 -10.00 -39.59
C THR A 820 21.67 -9.02 -38.41
N THR A 821 20.60 -8.82 -37.65
CA THR A 821 20.63 -7.99 -36.44
C THR A 821 21.39 -8.71 -35.33
N LEU A 822 21.90 -7.97 -34.35
CA LEU A 822 22.56 -8.60 -33.19
C LEU A 822 21.56 -9.33 -32.28
N GLU A 823 20.27 -8.99 -32.37
CA GLU A 823 19.16 -9.63 -31.64
C GLU A 823 18.93 -11.07 -32.10
N GLU A 824 19.07 -11.35 -33.40
CA GLU A 824 18.95 -12.71 -33.94
C GLU A 824 20.17 -13.60 -33.60
N VAL A 825 21.30 -13.00 -33.20
CA VAL A 825 22.51 -13.73 -32.78
C VAL A 825 22.44 -14.17 -31.31
N GLN A 826 21.59 -13.52 -30.50
CA GLN A 826 21.38 -13.80 -29.08
C GLN A 826 20.64 -15.12 -28.87
#